data_AF-A0A1M6EGY6-F1
#
_entry.id   AF-A0A1M6EGY6-F1
#
_cell.length_a   1.000
_cell.length_b   1.000
_cell.length_c   1.000
_cell.angle_alpha   90.00
_cell.angle_beta   90.00
_cell.angle_gamma   90.00
#
_symmetry.space_group_name_H-M   'P 1'
#
loop_
_entity.id
_entity.type
_entity.pdbx_description
1 polymer ?
#
loop_
_entity_poly.entity_id
_entity_poly.type
_entity_poly.pdbx_seq_one_letter_code
_entity_poly.pdbx_strand_id
1 'polypeptide(L)'
;MNNFTQILGSILFALTFACQATAQTGSWTPPGADPAYPRTLLKQAATPGVRLSLAEPEGYAVYADLYASTLSTPTTDNTSAGGRRGRATFAKNAAFVALLDRQADAGMLSALPAARRTALIDQTRALLETINPAVEVFATFSNASSYTEWQWRSKELIDYLIAYDLLRGAGETDATLAAGRAKLQTFAANLYKQSVTPFFGFAFYTSVKNNHTLMTAAALGMAAVVLNDAGGSLPEQQPQNWINTGLYNLDNVLWEDARRQSDPAAVAGYAEGPYYFKYAFLNCLPFFRALGNFLPDNTASYTFGSTTRAIRHPYHDPRYEQLYDWITAILMPDGRFPSLEDSYIDMGMPELALTGKSRYVKSLHLENLAPNQLGSLTLQLRDVTVDMRAAYLAALPTPTSPTNAPLTVLPRSGNLIFRSGNDEKARYLHVYGKSGPAQTNSGGHSQADATSFILHAHGQLLALDPGYLSFSRRGEIGNATNHNMLLVDGTGPAIGTPGAANDTEAAIQKTFQTAHLAYGEVQTTYAGQATAITRKTLFIRNTYFLMADFVKANATHTYTWQLHGYGLEDTTATSGSFRDSLLTKQQGTWRKNGASLTAHVTATGGATAYEKATNIHEATFNTTENHTTMLVRKSGETQTQFLAALYPFTSRRVTLATASTATTAALTARSPDYHDVAFAQADTVLSNSGTVSADGLVNFYSTKADGRFAQAFVELGTGLSAGGVPVLQASKRATISWQKTDATHYAGYVSRGTTLVVALAETPQAVTGTGVSSFSYDAAARQLRIVFGQASDLQVTTGGGVLPVVLTKFNASRQPGSVLLTWQTASELQNQGFAVQRRTAAEADFRTIDFVAGAGSSQHGHTYSHSDFTAPAGLLYYRLQQLDANGTTAYSPVVAVAALTPLHRLTVAPVPARQHLQITFADPQQQVQLRLLNQTGQTVLQQAFQLNIRLNISYLQPGLYYLQALDADGNPLAKTEKVLIAP
;
A
#
# COMPACT_ATOMS: atom_id res chain seq x y z
N MET A 1 11.99 -64.98 24.51
CA MET A 1 10.73 -64.75 23.77
C MET A 1 9.50 -64.44 24.66
N ASN A 2 9.62 -64.09 25.95
CA ASN A 2 8.46 -63.74 26.79
C ASN A 2 8.46 -62.35 27.45
N ASN A 3 9.46 -61.49 27.19
CA ASN A 3 9.52 -60.13 27.77
C ASN A 3 9.33 -58.98 26.77
N PHE A 4 9.16 -59.27 25.47
CA PHE A 4 8.91 -58.24 24.45
C PHE A 4 7.40 -57.94 24.26
N THR A 5 6.53 -58.88 24.61
CA THR A 5 5.07 -58.76 24.42
C THR A 5 4.38 -57.96 25.53
N GLN A 6 4.93 -57.91 26.74
CA GLN A 6 4.35 -57.13 27.86
C GLN A 6 4.71 -55.64 27.84
N ILE A 7 5.83 -55.25 27.22
CA ILE A 7 6.21 -53.83 27.09
C ILE A 7 5.45 -53.17 25.93
N LEU A 8 5.17 -53.91 24.86
CA LEU A 8 4.30 -53.45 23.77
C LEU A 8 2.83 -53.32 24.22
N GLY A 9 2.33 -54.20 25.09
CA GLY A 9 0.97 -54.11 25.64
C GLY A 9 0.72 -52.87 26.52
N SER A 10 1.72 -52.47 27.31
CA SER A 10 1.62 -51.32 28.22
C SER A 10 1.88 -49.97 27.55
N ILE A 11 2.66 -49.95 26.45
CA ILE A 11 2.84 -48.75 25.62
C ILE A 11 1.63 -48.52 24.70
N LEU A 12 0.96 -49.58 24.23
CA LEU A 12 -0.29 -49.43 23.46
C LEU A 12 -1.47 -48.94 24.32
N PHE A 13 -1.51 -49.26 25.62
CA PHE A 13 -2.60 -48.86 26.52
C PHE A 13 -2.49 -47.42 27.05
N ALA A 14 -1.29 -46.83 26.99
CA ALA A 14 -1.06 -45.43 27.39
C ALA A 14 -1.12 -44.43 26.22
N LEU A 15 -1.19 -44.92 24.97
CA LEU A 15 -1.29 -44.09 23.75
C LEU A 15 -2.74 -43.84 23.28
N THR A 16 -3.75 -44.39 23.96
CA THR A 16 -5.16 -44.26 23.58
C THR A 16 -5.94 -43.17 24.31
N PHE A 17 -5.33 -42.42 25.24
CA PHE A 17 -5.90 -41.20 25.82
C PHE A 17 -5.39 -39.93 25.12
N ALA A 18 -5.33 -39.96 23.78
CA ALA A 18 -5.26 -38.74 22.99
C ALA A 18 -6.69 -38.21 22.80
N CYS A 19 -7.07 -37.23 23.61
CA CYS A 19 -8.17 -36.28 23.42
C CYS A 19 -9.23 -36.68 22.36
N GLN A 20 -10.16 -37.56 22.72
CA GLN A 20 -11.39 -37.70 21.93
C GLN A 20 -12.22 -36.43 22.19
N ALA A 21 -12.08 -35.44 21.30
CA ALA A 21 -12.99 -34.31 21.24
C ALA A 21 -14.42 -34.86 21.12
N THR A 22 -15.32 -34.48 22.02
CA THR A 22 -16.74 -34.86 21.91
C THR A 22 -17.31 -34.14 20.71
N ALA A 23 -17.39 -34.85 19.59
CA ALA A 23 -18.03 -34.35 18.38
C ALA A 23 -19.48 -33.95 18.66
N GLN A 24 -19.84 -32.74 18.26
CA GLN A 24 -21.22 -32.27 18.36
C GLN A 24 -22.02 -32.85 17.20
N THR A 25 -23.29 -33.20 17.44
CA THR A 25 -24.21 -33.71 16.42
C THR A 25 -25.23 -32.62 16.05
N GLY A 26 -25.54 -32.49 14.76
CA GLY A 26 -26.60 -31.61 14.26
C GLY A 26 -26.21 -30.64 13.15
N SER A 27 -27.24 -30.10 12.49
CA SER A 27 -27.17 -28.96 11.59
C SER A 27 -26.65 -27.71 12.30
N TRP A 28 -26.03 -26.79 11.57
CA TRP A 28 -25.63 -25.48 12.08
C TRP A 28 -26.59 -24.40 11.57
N THR A 29 -27.59 -24.07 12.37
CA THR A 29 -28.57 -23.00 12.09
C THR A 29 -28.57 -21.98 13.22
N PRO A 30 -27.53 -21.14 13.32
CA PRO A 30 -27.44 -20.17 14.40
C PRO A 30 -28.56 -19.11 14.30
N PRO A 31 -28.95 -18.48 15.42
CA PRO A 31 -29.97 -17.42 15.41
C PRO A 31 -29.60 -16.28 14.44
N GLY A 32 -30.59 -15.85 13.64
CA GLY A 32 -30.40 -14.79 12.64
C GLY A 32 -29.78 -15.25 11.32
N ALA A 33 -29.53 -16.55 11.15
CA ALA A 33 -29.11 -17.11 9.87
C ALA A 33 -30.12 -16.81 8.75
N ASP A 34 -29.62 -16.38 7.58
CA ASP A 34 -30.40 -16.17 6.36
C ASP A 34 -30.26 -17.40 5.44
N PRO A 35 -31.27 -18.29 5.37
CA PRO A 35 -31.22 -19.50 4.56
C PRO A 35 -31.55 -19.25 3.08
N ALA A 36 -31.62 -18.00 2.60
CA ALA A 36 -31.86 -17.74 1.19
C ALA A 36 -30.63 -18.10 0.34
N TYR A 37 -30.87 -18.50 -0.90
CA TYR A 37 -29.83 -18.71 -1.92
C TYR A 37 -29.91 -17.62 -3.00
N PRO A 38 -28.79 -17.21 -3.61
CA PRO A 38 -27.42 -17.51 -3.21
C PRO A 38 -27.04 -16.71 -1.95
N ARG A 39 -26.06 -17.22 -1.19
CA ARG A 39 -25.52 -16.55 -0.01
C ARG A 39 -24.00 -16.57 0.10
N THR A 40 -23.30 -17.14 -0.88
CA THR A 40 -21.83 -17.15 -0.87
C THR A 40 -21.25 -15.80 -1.29
N LEU A 41 -21.14 -15.55 -2.59
CA LEU A 41 -20.52 -14.34 -3.12
C LEU A 41 -21.43 -13.11 -3.02
N LEU A 42 -22.73 -13.29 -3.26
CA LEU A 42 -23.76 -12.26 -3.22
C LEU A 42 -25.09 -12.84 -2.72
N LYS A 43 -25.97 -11.95 -2.26
CA LYS A 43 -27.40 -12.26 -2.04
C LYS A 43 -28.19 -12.11 -3.34
N GLN A 44 -29.33 -12.79 -3.45
CA GLN A 44 -30.21 -12.70 -4.62
C GLN A 44 -30.53 -11.25 -5.01
N ALA A 45 -30.80 -10.38 -4.02
CA ALA A 45 -31.12 -8.97 -4.22
C ALA A 45 -30.00 -8.12 -4.85
N ALA A 46 -28.74 -8.57 -4.79
CA ALA A 46 -27.61 -7.86 -5.39
C ALA A 46 -27.43 -8.16 -6.89
N THR A 47 -28.07 -9.22 -7.40
CA THR A 47 -27.93 -9.66 -8.81
C THR A 47 -28.20 -8.55 -9.83
N PRO A 48 -29.25 -7.72 -9.71
CA PRO A 48 -29.47 -6.61 -10.65
C PRO A 48 -28.33 -5.59 -10.63
N GLY A 49 -27.80 -5.25 -9.45
CA GLY A 49 -26.67 -4.33 -9.32
C GLY A 49 -25.41 -4.87 -10.00
N VAL A 50 -25.12 -6.17 -9.83
CA VAL A 50 -23.98 -6.83 -10.50
C VAL A 50 -24.16 -6.78 -12.01
N ARG A 51 -25.36 -7.09 -12.54
CA ARG A 51 -25.66 -7.00 -13.99
C ARG A 51 -25.42 -5.60 -14.54
N LEU A 52 -25.78 -4.56 -13.78
CA LEU A 52 -25.54 -3.16 -14.17
C LEU A 52 -24.04 -2.84 -14.19
N SER A 53 -23.29 -3.24 -13.17
CA SER A 53 -21.85 -2.96 -13.12
C SER A 53 -21.05 -3.64 -14.23
N LEU A 54 -21.56 -4.72 -14.83
CA LEU A 54 -20.91 -5.37 -15.97
C LEU A 54 -20.81 -4.47 -17.21
N ALA A 55 -21.69 -3.48 -17.35
CA ALA A 55 -21.68 -2.57 -18.51
C ALA A 55 -20.56 -1.54 -18.45
N GLU A 56 -19.97 -1.31 -17.27
CA GLU A 56 -18.82 -0.43 -17.10
C GLU A 56 -17.57 -1.05 -17.76
N PRO A 57 -16.67 -0.27 -18.38
CA PRO A 57 -15.55 -0.82 -19.17
C PRO A 57 -14.68 -1.85 -18.43
N GLU A 58 -14.36 -1.59 -17.17
CA GLU A 58 -13.56 -2.49 -16.32
C GLU A 58 -14.34 -3.75 -15.92
N GLY A 59 -15.61 -3.58 -15.55
CA GLY A 59 -16.51 -4.71 -15.25
C GLY A 59 -16.75 -5.60 -16.47
N TYR A 60 -16.93 -4.99 -17.65
CA TYR A 60 -17.08 -5.69 -18.92
C TYR A 60 -15.82 -6.49 -19.26
N ALA A 61 -14.63 -5.91 -19.14
CA ALA A 61 -13.37 -6.60 -19.46
C ALA A 61 -13.17 -7.85 -18.60
N VAL A 62 -13.41 -7.75 -17.29
CA VAL A 62 -13.30 -8.90 -16.37
C VAL A 62 -14.39 -9.93 -16.67
N TYR A 63 -15.62 -9.50 -16.91
CA TYR A 63 -16.73 -10.41 -17.17
C TYR A 63 -16.65 -11.10 -18.54
N ALA A 64 -16.21 -10.40 -19.58
CA ALA A 64 -16.05 -10.97 -20.91
C ALA A 64 -15.00 -12.10 -20.90
N ASP A 65 -13.87 -11.90 -20.21
CA ASP A 65 -12.85 -12.93 -20.02
C ASP A 65 -13.40 -14.10 -19.17
N LEU A 66 -14.22 -13.83 -18.14
CA LEU A 66 -14.90 -14.86 -17.36
C LEU A 66 -15.89 -15.66 -18.22
N TYR A 67 -16.75 -14.99 -18.97
CA TYR A 67 -17.73 -15.60 -19.87
C TYR A 67 -17.04 -16.47 -20.92
N ALA A 68 -15.98 -15.96 -21.55
CA ALA A 68 -15.17 -16.71 -22.51
C ALA A 68 -14.63 -18.02 -21.92
N SER A 69 -14.21 -18.03 -20.65
CA SER A 69 -13.74 -19.25 -19.97
C SER A 69 -14.83 -20.33 -19.78
N THR A 70 -16.11 -19.97 -19.91
CA THR A 70 -17.21 -20.94 -19.87
C THR A 70 -17.52 -21.56 -21.23
N LEU A 71 -17.02 -20.98 -22.33
CA LEU A 71 -17.29 -21.45 -23.70
C LEU A 71 -16.57 -22.76 -24.02
N SER A 72 -15.45 -23.05 -23.35
CA SER A 72 -14.73 -24.31 -23.46
C SER A 72 -15.43 -25.46 -22.74
N THR A 73 -15.04 -26.70 -23.08
CA THR A 73 -15.44 -27.87 -22.29
C THR A 73 -14.57 -27.96 -21.02
N PRO A 74 -15.13 -28.24 -19.83
CA PRO A 74 -14.34 -28.44 -18.62
C PRO A 74 -13.39 -29.64 -18.79
N THR A 75 -12.22 -29.57 -18.16
CA THR A 75 -11.27 -30.70 -18.17
C THR A 75 -11.87 -31.97 -17.56
N THR A 76 -11.55 -33.13 -18.13
CA THR A 76 -11.94 -34.44 -17.60
C THR A 76 -10.98 -34.94 -16.52
N ASP A 77 -9.81 -34.31 -16.37
CA ASP A 77 -8.84 -34.66 -15.33
C ASP A 77 -9.40 -34.31 -13.94
N ASN A 78 -9.66 -35.36 -13.16
CA ASN A 78 -10.20 -35.29 -11.81
C ASN A 78 -9.27 -35.96 -10.79
N THR A 79 -7.99 -36.14 -11.16
CA THR A 79 -6.98 -36.84 -10.35
C THR A 79 -5.78 -35.97 -10.06
N SER A 80 -5.38 -35.06 -10.93
CA SER A 80 -4.34 -34.07 -10.63
C SER A 80 -4.90 -32.86 -9.90
N ALA A 81 -4.05 -32.17 -9.14
CA ALA A 81 -4.44 -30.94 -8.44
C ALA A 81 -4.91 -29.85 -9.42
N GLY A 82 -4.21 -29.69 -10.55
CA GLY A 82 -4.57 -28.75 -11.61
C GLY A 82 -5.90 -29.09 -12.27
N GLY A 83 -6.10 -30.36 -12.64
CA GLY A 83 -7.34 -30.83 -13.26
C GLY A 83 -8.57 -30.60 -12.39
N ARG A 84 -8.50 -31.03 -11.12
CA ARG A 84 -9.59 -30.82 -10.15
C ARG A 84 -9.93 -29.34 -9.94
N ARG A 85 -8.93 -28.48 -9.76
CA ARG A 85 -9.15 -27.02 -9.64
C ARG A 85 -9.73 -26.41 -10.91
N GLY A 86 -9.29 -26.87 -12.09
CA GLY A 86 -9.86 -26.44 -13.37
C GLY A 86 -11.35 -26.75 -13.49
N ARG A 87 -11.76 -27.95 -13.05
CA ARG A 87 -13.18 -28.36 -13.00
C ARG A 87 -13.99 -27.51 -12.03
N ALA A 88 -13.49 -27.30 -10.81
CA ALA A 88 -14.15 -26.48 -9.80
C ALA A 88 -14.29 -25.01 -10.25
N THR A 89 -13.23 -24.46 -10.84
CA THR A 89 -13.22 -23.09 -11.38
C THR A 89 -14.26 -22.94 -12.50
N PHE A 90 -14.32 -23.90 -13.43
CA PHE A 90 -15.33 -23.91 -14.48
C PHE A 90 -16.73 -23.94 -13.89
N ALA A 91 -17.01 -24.85 -12.94
CA ALA A 91 -18.31 -24.98 -12.30
C ALA A 91 -18.76 -23.66 -11.64
N LYS A 92 -17.88 -23.00 -10.89
CA LYS A 92 -18.16 -21.68 -10.30
C LYS A 92 -18.48 -20.63 -11.36
N ASN A 93 -17.64 -20.50 -12.39
CA ASN A 93 -17.81 -19.47 -13.42
C ASN A 93 -19.07 -19.72 -14.25
N ALA A 94 -19.35 -20.96 -14.61
CA ALA A 94 -20.57 -21.37 -15.33
C ALA A 94 -21.84 -21.09 -14.50
N ALA A 95 -21.85 -21.43 -13.21
CA ALA A 95 -22.96 -21.11 -12.31
C ALA A 95 -23.17 -19.61 -12.17
N PHE A 96 -22.09 -18.82 -12.08
CA PHE A 96 -22.16 -17.36 -12.01
C PHE A 96 -22.76 -16.76 -13.29
N VAL A 97 -22.33 -17.21 -14.46
CA VAL A 97 -22.93 -16.79 -15.75
C VAL A 97 -24.40 -17.17 -15.83
N ALA A 98 -24.78 -18.38 -15.41
CA ALA A 98 -26.17 -18.85 -15.41
C ALA A 98 -27.07 -18.05 -14.46
N LEU A 99 -26.55 -17.62 -13.30
CA LEU A 99 -27.24 -16.73 -12.35
C LEU A 99 -27.41 -15.33 -12.95
N LEU A 100 -26.34 -14.75 -13.49
CA LEU A 100 -26.38 -13.41 -14.06
C LEU A 100 -27.21 -13.35 -15.34
N ASP A 101 -27.41 -14.46 -16.05
CA ASP A 101 -28.24 -14.52 -17.26
C ASP A 101 -27.82 -13.46 -18.30
N ARG A 102 -26.50 -13.29 -18.44
CA ARG A 102 -25.89 -12.38 -19.42
C ARG A 102 -24.83 -13.12 -20.23
N GLN A 103 -24.61 -12.61 -21.43
CA GLN A 103 -23.46 -12.97 -22.26
C GLN A 103 -22.73 -11.70 -22.70
N ALA A 104 -21.41 -11.81 -22.85
CA ALA A 104 -20.57 -10.76 -23.40
C ALA A 104 -20.21 -11.12 -24.84
N ASP A 105 -20.50 -10.23 -25.78
CA ASP A 105 -20.16 -10.40 -27.20
C ASP A 105 -19.85 -9.05 -27.84
N ALA A 106 -18.75 -8.96 -28.59
CA ALA A 106 -18.34 -7.78 -29.35
C ALA A 106 -18.41 -6.42 -28.61
N GLY A 107 -18.12 -6.40 -27.30
CA GLY A 107 -18.17 -5.17 -26.48
C GLY A 107 -19.54 -4.88 -25.86
N MET A 108 -20.53 -5.74 -26.06
CA MET A 108 -21.90 -5.57 -25.61
C MET A 108 -22.34 -6.68 -24.65
N LEU A 109 -23.25 -6.33 -23.73
CA LEU A 109 -23.95 -7.27 -22.89
C LEU A 109 -25.35 -7.52 -23.41
N SER A 110 -25.72 -8.79 -23.56
CA SER A 110 -27.08 -9.21 -23.92
C SER A 110 -27.58 -10.33 -23.01
N ALA A 111 -28.86 -10.67 -23.11
CA ALA A 111 -29.43 -11.80 -22.39
C ALA A 111 -28.76 -13.11 -22.83
N LEU A 112 -28.54 -14.02 -21.89
CA LEU A 112 -27.98 -15.34 -22.18
C LEU A 112 -29.03 -16.19 -22.93
N PRO A 113 -28.69 -16.83 -24.08
CA PRO A 113 -29.62 -17.70 -24.78
C PRO A 113 -30.08 -18.85 -23.87
N ALA A 114 -31.39 -19.16 -23.89
CA ALA A 114 -31.98 -20.17 -22.99
C ALA A 114 -31.27 -21.53 -23.08
N ALA A 115 -30.99 -22.01 -24.30
CA ALA A 115 -30.25 -23.26 -24.51
C ALA A 115 -28.84 -23.23 -23.91
N ARG A 116 -28.17 -22.07 -23.97
CA ARG A 116 -26.84 -21.89 -23.39
C ARG A 116 -26.90 -21.88 -21.86
N ARG A 117 -27.91 -21.20 -21.29
CA ARG A 117 -28.15 -21.20 -19.85
C ARG A 117 -28.38 -22.62 -19.33
N THR A 118 -29.24 -23.40 -19.98
CA THR A 118 -29.48 -24.81 -19.64
C THR A 118 -28.20 -25.64 -19.73
N ALA A 119 -27.42 -25.48 -20.80
CA ALA A 119 -26.16 -26.21 -20.96
C ALA A 119 -25.15 -25.91 -19.83
N LEU A 120 -25.01 -24.64 -19.42
CA LEU A 120 -24.13 -24.27 -18.30
C LEU A 120 -24.59 -24.89 -16.97
N ILE A 121 -25.90 -24.91 -16.72
CA ILE A 121 -26.48 -25.55 -15.53
C ILE A 121 -26.20 -27.05 -15.53
N ASP A 122 -26.49 -27.74 -16.64
CA ASP A 122 -26.29 -29.19 -16.74
C ASP A 122 -24.82 -29.59 -16.64
N GLN A 123 -23.92 -28.82 -17.28
CA GLN A 123 -22.48 -29.03 -17.14
C GLN A 123 -22.01 -28.84 -15.70
N THR A 124 -22.48 -27.78 -15.03
CA THR A 124 -22.13 -27.51 -13.63
C THR A 124 -22.65 -28.63 -12.71
N ARG A 125 -23.90 -29.08 -12.91
CA ARG A 125 -24.51 -30.19 -12.17
C ARG A 125 -23.67 -31.47 -12.34
N ALA A 126 -23.34 -31.83 -13.58
CA ALA A 126 -22.53 -33.02 -13.87
C ALA A 126 -21.15 -32.97 -13.20
N LEU A 127 -20.52 -31.79 -13.14
CA LEU A 127 -19.25 -31.61 -12.42
C LEU A 127 -19.40 -31.81 -10.90
N LEU A 128 -20.49 -31.29 -10.29
CA LEU A 128 -20.80 -31.50 -8.87
C LEU A 128 -21.03 -32.98 -8.54
N GLU A 129 -21.74 -33.70 -9.41
CA GLU A 129 -22.04 -35.14 -9.23
C GLU A 129 -20.80 -36.03 -9.37
N THR A 130 -19.80 -35.55 -10.13
CA THR A 130 -18.55 -36.27 -10.41
C THR A 130 -17.36 -35.70 -9.65
N ILE A 131 -17.57 -34.93 -8.58
CA ILE A 131 -16.50 -34.51 -7.66
C ILE A 131 -15.71 -35.74 -7.18
N ASN A 132 -14.39 -35.60 -7.11
CA ASN A 132 -13.53 -36.52 -6.38
C ASN A 132 -13.40 -36.04 -4.92
N PRO A 133 -14.14 -36.63 -3.96
CA PRO A 133 -14.18 -36.12 -2.59
C PRO A 133 -13.00 -36.60 -1.74
N ALA A 134 -12.05 -37.35 -2.31
CA ALA A 134 -10.92 -37.88 -1.57
C ALA A 134 -10.04 -36.73 -1.06
N VAL A 135 -9.54 -36.85 0.17
CA VAL A 135 -8.54 -35.96 0.75
C VAL A 135 -7.37 -36.81 1.19
N GLU A 136 -6.17 -36.37 0.83
CA GLU A 136 -4.92 -37.03 1.18
C GLU A 136 -4.80 -37.12 2.70
N VAL A 137 -4.34 -38.26 3.22
CA VAL A 137 -4.12 -38.43 4.67
C VAL A 137 -3.12 -37.40 5.18
N PHE A 138 -3.22 -36.98 6.44
CA PHE A 138 -2.33 -35.94 6.99
C PHE A 138 -0.85 -36.38 7.02
N ALA A 139 -0.59 -37.60 7.47
CA ALA A 139 0.75 -38.16 7.55
C ALA A 139 0.71 -39.70 7.46
N THR A 140 1.81 -40.29 6.97
CA THR A 140 2.04 -41.74 6.92
C THR A 140 3.49 -42.04 7.33
N PHE A 141 3.80 -43.30 7.64
CA PHE A 141 5.17 -43.74 7.93
C PHE A 141 6.15 -43.47 6.77
N SER A 142 5.65 -43.47 5.53
CA SER A 142 6.43 -43.22 4.31
C SER A 142 6.50 -41.74 3.92
N ASN A 143 5.65 -40.88 4.50
CA ASN A 143 5.60 -39.45 4.18
C ASN A 143 5.03 -38.65 5.37
N ALA A 144 5.94 -38.03 6.12
CA ALA A 144 5.61 -37.14 7.22
C ALA A 144 5.40 -35.71 6.70
N SER A 145 4.38 -35.45 5.87
CA SER A 145 3.76 -34.14 5.52
C SER A 145 2.96 -34.22 4.21
N SER A 146 1.95 -35.09 4.10
CA SER A 146 1.14 -35.24 2.87
C SER A 146 0.06 -34.16 2.69
N TYR A 147 0.01 -33.16 3.57
CA TYR A 147 -0.94 -32.04 3.50
C TYR A 147 -0.55 -30.95 2.48
N THR A 148 0.57 -31.10 1.77
CA THR A 148 1.08 -30.12 0.79
C THR A 148 0.15 -29.89 -0.41
N GLU A 149 -0.92 -30.68 -0.54
CA GLU A 149 -1.97 -30.49 -1.55
C GLU A 149 -3.28 -29.93 -0.96
N TRP A 150 -3.38 -29.80 0.36
CA TRP A 150 -4.64 -29.46 1.04
C TRP A 150 -5.11 -28.03 0.78
N GLN A 151 -4.20 -27.10 0.51
CA GLN A 151 -4.56 -25.76 0.07
C GLN A 151 -5.33 -25.79 -1.26
N TRP A 152 -4.97 -26.73 -2.13
CA TRP A 152 -5.66 -26.95 -3.40
C TRP A 152 -6.98 -27.68 -3.22
N ARG A 153 -7.04 -28.68 -2.31
CA ARG A 153 -8.31 -29.33 -1.92
C ARG A 153 -9.30 -28.33 -1.31
N SER A 154 -8.78 -27.42 -0.50
CA SER A 154 -9.57 -26.36 0.14
C SER A 154 -10.15 -25.40 -0.89
N LYS A 155 -9.34 -24.96 -1.87
CA LYS A 155 -9.81 -24.09 -2.95
C LYS A 155 -10.82 -24.78 -3.87
N GLU A 156 -10.57 -26.04 -4.21
CA GLU A 156 -11.49 -26.89 -4.97
C GLU A 156 -12.86 -26.98 -4.29
N LEU A 157 -12.88 -27.30 -2.99
CA LEU A 157 -14.11 -27.39 -2.22
C LEU A 157 -14.85 -26.06 -2.17
N ILE A 158 -14.16 -24.94 -1.92
CA ILE A 158 -14.77 -23.60 -1.90
C ILE A 158 -15.43 -23.27 -3.24
N ASP A 159 -14.75 -23.51 -4.37
CA ASP A 159 -15.30 -23.20 -5.69
C ASP A 159 -16.54 -24.04 -6.03
N TYR A 160 -16.56 -25.34 -5.69
CA TYR A 160 -17.75 -26.16 -5.88
C TYR A 160 -18.90 -25.78 -4.93
N LEU A 161 -18.62 -25.39 -3.69
CA LEU A 161 -19.64 -24.88 -2.76
C LEU A 161 -20.27 -23.60 -3.29
N ILE A 162 -19.46 -22.69 -3.83
CA ILE A 162 -19.95 -21.48 -4.52
C ILE A 162 -20.80 -21.90 -5.73
N ALA A 163 -20.34 -22.83 -6.56
CA ALA A 163 -21.10 -23.28 -7.73
C ALA A 163 -22.49 -23.83 -7.35
N TYR A 164 -22.56 -24.68 -6.31
CA TYR A 164 -23.82 -25.21 -5.78
C TYR A 164 -24.75 -24.07 -5.31
N ASP A 165 -24.24 -23.16 -4.49
CA ASP A 165 -24.99 -22.02 -3.95
C ASP A 165 -25.53 -21.09 -5.05
N LEU A 166 -24.72 -20.80 -6.06
CA LEU A 166 -25.11 -19.99 -7.22
C LEU A 166 -26.17 -20.69 -8.09
N LEU A 167 -26.09 -22.02 -8.27
CA LEU A 167 -27.14 -22.77 -8.97
C LEU A 167 -28.47 -22.74 -8.21
N ARG A 168 -28.45 -22.89 -6.88
CA ARG A 168 -29.66 -22.71 -6.04
C ARG A 168 -30.25 -21.32 -6.24
N GLY A 169 -29.40 -20.28 -6.29
CA GLY A 169 -29.80 -18.92 -6.64
C GLY A 169 -30.33 -18.74 -8.06
N ALA A 170 -29.84 -19.54 -9.01
CA ALA A 170 -30.30 -19.56 -10.40
C ALA A 170 -31.61 -20.34 -10.60
N GLY A 171 -32.22 -20.87 -9.53
CA GLY A 171 -33.52 -21.55 -9.54
C GLY A 171 -33.45 -23.07 -9.53
N GLU A 172 -32.26 -23.67 -9.42
CA GLU A 172 -32.13 -25.12 -9.23
C GLU A 172 -32.66 -25.54 -7.85
N THR A 173 -33.32 -26.69 -7.78
CA THR A 173 -33.94 -27.22 -6.55
C THR A 173 -32.97 -28.10 -5.77
N ASP A 174 -33.24 -28.35 -4.48
CA ASP A 174 -32.46 -29.34 -3.73
C ASP A 174 -32.55 -30.74 -4.36
N ALA A 175 -33.70 -31.09 -4.95
CA ALA A 175 -33.87 -32.37 -5.63
C ALA A 175 -32.96 -32.51 -6.86
N THR A 176 -32.85 -31.45 -7.69
CA THR A 176 -32.00 -31.48 -8.89
C THR A 176 -30.50 -31.43 -8.58
N LEU A 177 -30.12 -31.03 -7.36
CA LEU A 177 -28.72 -30.96 -6.94
C LEU A 177 -28.35 -31.97 -5.85
N ALA A 178 -29.26 -32.89 -5.48
CA ALA A 178 -29.08 -33.78 -4.33
C ALA A 178 -27.81 -34.64 -4.41
N ALA A 179 -27.50 -35.20 -5.59
CA ALA A 179 -26.31 -36.02 -5.81
C ALA A 179 -25.01 -35.20 -5.65
N GLY A 180 -24.97 -33.99 -6.23
CA GLY A 180 -23.86 -33.06 -6.05
C GLY A 180 -23.69 -32.61 -4.60
N ARG A 181 -24.79 -32.31 -3.91
CA ARG A 181 -24.80 -31.96 -2.48
C ARG A 181 -24.20 -33.07 -1.62
N ALA A 182 -24.55 -34.32 -1.89
CA ALA A 182 -24.00 -35.47 -1.17
C ALA A 182 -22.49 -35.63 -1.39
N LYS A 183 -21.99 -35.35 -2.59
CA LYS A 183 -20.54 -35.33 -2.90
C LYS A 183 -19.82 -34.22 -2.16
N LEU A 184 -20.38 -33.02 -2.14
CA LEU A 184 -19.84 -31.88 -1.40
C LEU A 184 -19.77 -32.17 0.11
N GLN A 185 -20.82 -32.74 0.69
CA GLN A 185 -20.82 -33.17 2.09
C GLN A 185 -19.73 -34.22 2.36
N THR A 186 -19.59 -35.22 1.48
CA THR A 186 -18.53 -36.24 1.60
C THR A 186 -17.14 -35.61 1.53
N PHE A 187 -16.93 -34.64 0.66
CA PHE A 187 -15.66 -33.94 0.53
C PHE A 187 -15.34 -33.12 1.78
N ALA A 188 -16.28 -32.31 2.27
CA ALA A 188 -16.12 -31.56 3.52
C ALA A 188 -15.85 -32.50 4.72
N ALA A 189 -16.55 -33.64 4.79
CA ALA A 189 -16.35 -34.64 5.82
C ALA A 189 -14.95 -35.27 5.77
N ASN A 190 -14.48 -35.62 4.57
CA ASN A 190 -13.12 -36.15 4.40
C ASN A 190 -12.06 -35.11 4.79
N LEU A 191 -12.24 -33.84 4.40
CA LEU A 191 -11.31 -32.76 4.77
C LEU A 191 -11.28 -32.57 6.29
N TYR A 192 -12.45 -32.49 6.93
CA TYR A 192 -12.55 -32.40 8.39
C TYR A 192 -11.83 -33.56 9.05
N LYS A 193 -12.19 -34.80 8.67
CA LYS A 193 -11.63 -36.02 9.23
C LYS A 193 -10.11 -36.02 9.16
N GLN A 194 -9.53 -35.77 7.98
CA GLN A 194 -8.08 -35.76 7.85
C GLN A 194 -7.44 -34.63 8.67
N SER A 195 -8.04 -33.44 8.71
CA SER A 195 -7.48 -32.28 9.42
C SER A 195 -7.49 -32.39 10.96
N VAL A 196 -8.35 -33.24 11.53
CA VAL A 196 -8.42 -33.45 12.99
C VAL A 196 -7.86 -34.80 13.44
N THR A 197 -7.54 -35.72 12.52
CA THR A 197 -7.01 -37.04 12.87
C THR A 197 -5.54 -36.94 13.27
N PRO A 198 -5.17 -37.33 14.50
CA PRO A 198 -3.77 -37.34 14.92
C PRO A 198 -3.02 -38.53 14.30
N PHE A 199 -1.72 -38.34 14.07
CA PHE A 199 -0.77 -39.38 13.68
C PHE A 199 0.39 -39.37 14.68
N PHE A 200 0.51 -40.40 15.52
CA PHE A 200 1.56 -40.51 16.55
C PHE A 200 1.72 -39.26 17.44
N GLY A 201 0.61 -38.66 17.88
CA GLY A 201 0.61 -37.48 18.74
C GLY A 201 0.74 -36.13 18.01
N PHE A 202 0.89 -36.14 16.68
CA PHE A 202 0.89 -34.93 15.84
C PHE A 202 -0.46 -34.77 15.14
N ALA A 203 -1.03 -33.57 15.17
CA ALA A 203 -2.26 -33.24 14.44
C ALA A 203 -2.06 -31.96 13.64
N PHE A 204 -2.70 -31.84 12.48
CA PHE A 204 -2.52 -30.71 11.58
C PHE A 204 -2.70 -29.36 12.29
N TYR A 205 -3.85 -29.16 12.93
CA TYR A 205 -4.18 -27.91 13.64
C TYR A 205 -3.35 -27.64 14.89
N THR A 206 -2.63 -28.61 15.45
CA THR A 206 -1.71 -28.38 16.59
C THR A 206 -0.28 -28.13 16.12
N SER A 207 0.12 -28.71 14.99
CA SER A 207 1.48 -28.60 14.45
C SER A 207 1.67 -27.41 13.49
N VAL A 208 0.72 -27.17 12.60
CA VAL A 208 0.81 -26.19 11.50
C VAL A 208 0.13 -24.88 11.91
N LYS A 209 0.86 -23.76 11.83
CA LYS A 209 0.44 -22.42 12.31
C LYS A 209 0.70 -21.34 11.26
N ASN A 210 0.23 -21.57 10.04
CA ASN A 210 0.53 -20.73 8.89
C ASN A 210 -0.63 -20.68 7.88
N ASN A 211 -0.39 -20.16 6.67
CA ASN A 211 -1.38 -20.04 5.60
C ASN A 211 -2.17 -21.33 5.32
N HIS A 212 -1.56 -22.52 5.36
CA HIS A 212 -2.26 -23.79 5.09
C HIS A 212 -3.41 -24.04 6.09
N THR A 213 -3.20 -23.69 7.36
CA THR A 213 -4.22 -23.81 8.40
C THR A 213 -5.39 -22.87 8.11
N LEU A 214 -5.10 -21.62 7.75
CA LEU A 214 -6.13 -20.62 7.43
C LEU A 214 -6.97 -21.04 6.22
N MET A 215 -6.32 -21.55 5.17
CA MET A 215 -6.98 -22.00 3.95
C MET A 215 -7.89 -23.22 4.19
N THR A 216 -7.43 -24.19 4.99
CA THR A 216 -8.19 -25.40 5.34
C THR A 216 -9.37 -25.07 6.25
N ALA A 217 -9.14 -24.22 7.26
CA ALA A 217 -10.17 -23.77 8.19
C ALA A 217 -11.27 -22.96 7.48
N ALA A 218 -10.90 -22.09 6.53
CA ALA A 218 -11.86 -21.33 5.72
C ALA A 218 -12.72 -22.24 4.83
N ALA A 219 -12.17 -23.31 4.26
CA ALA A 219 -12.94 -24.26 3.46
C ALA A 219 -13.98 -25.03 4.30
N LEU A 220 -13.63 -25.44 5.52
CA LEU A 220 -14.60 -26.04 6.46
C LEU A 220 -15.67 -25.04 6.90
N GLY A 221 -15.29 -23.80 7.19
CA GLY A 221 -16.24 -22.72 7.49
C GLY A 221 -17.21 -22.46 6.34
N MET A 222 -16.70 -22.41 5.10
CA MET A 222 -17.50 -22.27 3.89
C MET A 222 -18.46 -23.45 3.70
N ALA A 223 -18.00 -24.69 3.94
CA ALA A 223 -18.86 -25.86 3.88
C ALA A 223 -20.01 -25.80 4.90
N ALA A 224 -19.74 -25.28 6.10
CA ALA A 224 -20.76 -25.10 7.12
C ALA A 224 -21.80 -24.04 6.75
N VAL A 225 -21.41 -22.92 6.11
CA VAL A 225 -22.36 -21.93 5.56
C VAL A 225 -23.15 -22.54 4.39
N VAL A 226 -22.42 -23.24 3.52
CA VAL A 226 -22.83 -24.14 2.42
C VAL A 226 -24.08 -24.97 2.67
N LEU A 227 -23.79 -25.93 3.52
CA LEU A 227 -24.52 -27.15 3.79
C LEU A 227 -24.98 -27.12 5.25
N ASN A 228 -25.42 -25.94 5.69
CA ASN A 228 -25.69 -25.64 7.09
C ASN A 228 -26.76 -26.57 7.70
N ASP A 229 -27.61 -27.12 6.86
CA ASP A 229 -28.70 -28.04 7.16
C ASP A 229 -28.37 -29.51 6.84
N ALA A 230 -27.13 -29.83 6.43
CA ALA A 230 -26.74 -31.20 6.12
C ALA A 230 -26.77 -32.08 7.39
N GLY A 231 -27.34 -33.28 7.25
CA GLY A 231 -27.46 -34.27 8.32
C GLY A 231 -26.52 -35.46 8.13
N GLY A 232 -26.46 -36.34 9.12
CA GLY A 232 -25.64 -37.55 9.10
C GLY A 232 -25.51 -38.12 10.50
N SER A 233 -25.00 -39.34 10.64
CA SER A 233 -24.74 -39.95 11.96
C SER A 233 -23.28 -39.81 12.39
N LEU A 234 -22.38 -39.53 11.45
CA LEU A 234 -20.95 -39.43 11.72
C LEU A 234 -20.56 -38.00 12.13
N PRO A 235 -19.68 -37.84 13.14
CA PRO A 235 -19.05 -36.58 13.51
C PRO A 235 -18.54 -35.74 12.34
N GLU A 236 -17.82 -36.38 11.42
CA GLU A 236 -17.21 -35.70 10.28
C GLU A 236 -18.24 -35.17 9.28
N GLN A 237 -19.49 -35.61 9.32
CA GLN A 237 -20.54 -35.17 8.40
C GLN A 237 -21.33 -33.95 8.90
N GLN A 238 -21.02 -33.45 10.10
CA GLN A 238 -21.82 -32.42 10.78
C GLN A 238 -21.29 -30.99 10.50
N PRO A 239 -22.12 -30.09 9.96
CA PRO A 239 -21.77 -28.68 9.77
C PRO A 239 -21.32 -27.97 11.06
N GLN A 240 -21.91 -28.35 12.20
CA GLN A 240 -21.55 -27.82 13.51
C GLN A 240 -20.07 -28.07 13.84
N ASN A 241 -19.52 -29.24 13.51
CA ASN A 241 -18.11 -29.55 13.75
C ASN A 241 -17.18 -28.82 12.78
N TRP A 242 -17.63 -28.63 11.52
CA TRP A 242 -16.88 -27.89 10.52
C TRP A 242 -16.72 -26.41 10.88
N ILE A 243 -17.80 -25.73 11.29
CA ILE A 243 -17.72 -24.31 11.67
C ILE A 243 -16.92 -24.11 12.95
N ASN A 244 -17.09 -25.01 13.93
CA ASN A 244 -16.32 -25.00 15.17
C ASN A 244 -14.82 -25.09 14.89
N THR A 245 -14.42 -26.02 14.03
CA THR A 245 -13.02 -26.21 13.63
C THR A 245 -12.51 -25.03 12.81
N GLY A 246 -13.33 -24.54 11.87
CA GLY A 246 -12.97 -23.41 11.00
C GLY A 246 -12.71 -22.13 11.78
N LEU A 247 -13.70 -21.64 12.52
CA LEU A 247 -13.57 -20.36 13.23
C LEU A 247 -12.58 -20.41 14.39
N TYR A 248 -12.54 -21.51 15.15
CA TYR A 248 -11.56 -21.67 16.23
C TYR A 248 -10.12 -21.60 15.71
N ASN A 249 -9.80 -22.33 14.63
CA ASN A 249 -8.42 -22.39 14.15
C ASN A 249 -8.00 -21.15 13.37
N LEU A 250 -8.93 -20.45 12.70
CA LEU A 250 -8.67 -19.11 12.15
C LEU A 250 -8.30 -18.12 13.26
N ASP A 251 -9.11 -18.05 14.32
CA ASP A 251 -8.87 -17.18 15.47
C ASP A 251 -7.56 -17.55 16.17
N ASN A 252 -7.29 -18.84 16.37
CA ASN A 252 -6.08 -19.30 17.02
C ASN A 252 -4.82 -18.93 16.23
N VAL A 253 -4.76 -19.23 14.93
CA VAL A 253 -3.55 -19.02 14.11
C VAL A 253 -3.28 -17.54 13.89
N LEU A 254 -4.31 -16.70 13.77
CA LEU A 254 -4.08 -15.27 13.56
C LEU A 254 -3.76 -14.54 14.86
N TRP A 255 -4.41 -14.89 15.98
CA TRP A 255 -4.48 -14.00 17.15
C TRP A 255 -3.98 -14.60 18.46
N GLU A 256 -4.26 -15.88 18.73
CA GLU A 256 -4.11 -16.44 20.08
C GLU A 256 -2.86 -17.31 20.27
N ASP A 257 -2.39 -17.97 19.22
CA ASP A 257 -1.26 -18.90 19.33
C ASP A 257 0.06 -18.17 19.65
N ALA A 258 0.98 -18.85 20.31
CA ALA A 258 2.34 -18.32 20.51
C ALA A 258 3.07 -18.11 19.16
N ARG A 259 2.80 -18.98 18.18
CA ARG A 259 3.30 -18.90 16.80
C ARG A 259 2.29 -18.24 15.85
N ARG A 260 1.49 -17.31 16.37
CA ARG A 260 0.48 -16.61 15.59
C ARG A 260 1.08 -15.80 14.43
N GLN A 261 0.25 -15.62 13.41
CA GLN A 261 0.60 -14.97 12.15
C GLN A 261 0.41 -13.44 12.18
N SER A 262 -0.26 -12.90 13.20
CA SER A 262 -0.42 -11.46 13.38
C SER A 262 -0.58 -11.10 14.87
N ASP A 263 -0.80 -9.83 15.18
CA ASP A 263 -0.99 -9.33 16.54
C ASP A 263 -2.32 -8.58 16.63
N PRO A 264 -3.27 -8.99 17.48
CA PRO A 264 -4.57 -8.32 17.58
C PRO A 264 -4.50 -6.91 18.20
N ALA A 265 -3.40 -6.58 18.87
CA ALA A 265 -3.25 -5.31 19.59
C ALA A 265 -2.71 -4.16 18.72
N ALA A 266 -2.23 -4.44 17.50
CA ALA A 266 -1.60 -3.43 16.65
C ALA A 266 -1.54 -3.86 15.18
N VAL A 267 -1.30 -2.90 14.29
CA VAL A 267 -1.04 -3.14 12.86
C VAL A 267 0.34 -3.83 12.68
N ALA A 268 0.37 -5.15 12.90
CA ALA A 268 1.57 -5.99 12.88
C ALA A 268 1.77 -6.76 11.56
N GLY A 269 0.83 -6.62 10.63
CA GLY A 269 0.88 -7.30 9.34
C GLY A 269 0.72 -8.81 9.45
N TYR A 270 1.18 -9.53 8.43
CA TYR A 270 1.12 -10.99 8.36
C TYR A 270 2.53 -11.56 8.31
N ALA A 271 2.83 -12.53 9.17
CA ALA A 271 4.20 -12.95 9.43
C ALA A 271 4.94 -13.52 8.21
N GLU A 272 4.25 -14.21 7.30
CA GLU A 272 4.85 -14.77 6.06
C GLU A 272 4.95 -13.74 4.92
N GLY A 273 4.59 -12.48 5.16
CA GLY A 273 4.70 -11.39 4.20
C GLY A 273 3.47 -11.16 3.30
N PRO A 274 3.52 -10.13 2.43
CA PRO A 274 2.39 -9.67 1.62
C PRO A 274 1.78 -10.74 0.70
N TYR A 275 2.62 -11.52 -0.01
CA TYR A 275 2.11 -12.54 -0.92
C TYR A 275 1.39 -13.68 -0.18
N TYR A 276 1.99 -14.23 0.89
CA TYR A 276 1.36 -15.32 1.63
C TYR A 276 0.12 -14.89 2.41
N PHE A 277 0.02 -13.60 2.77
CA PHE A 277 -1.24 -13.00 3.21
C PHE A 277 -2.32 -13.10 2.14
N LYS A 278 -2.04 -12.60 0.91
CA LYS A 278 -2.97 -12.75 -0.23
C LYS A 278 -3.32 -14.22 -0.42
N TYR A 279 -2.32 -15.09 -0.51
CA TYR A 279 -2.47 -16.52 -0.76
C TYR A 279 -3.43 -17.21 0.21
N ALA A 280 -3.26 -16.98 1.52
CA ALA A 280 -4.18 -17.49 2.53
C ALA A 280 -5.60 -16.91 2.35
N PHE A 281 -5.68 -15.61 2.09
CA PHE A 281 -6.94 -14.88 2.03
C PHE A 281 -7.73 -15.09 0.74
N LEU A 282 -7.14 -15.70 -0.30
CA LEU A 282 -7.88 -16.21 -1.46
C LEU A 282 -8.93 -17.27 -1.08
N ASN A 283 -8.74 -17.97 0.04
CA ASN A 283 -9.73 -18.88 0.63
C ASN A 283 -10.54 -18.20 1.74
N CYS A 284 -9.92 -17.37 2.58
CA CYS A 284 -10.61 -16.73 3.70
C CYS A 284 -11.65 -15.69 3.27
N LEU A 285 -11.34 -14.82 2.30
CA LEU A 285 -12.26 -13.74 1.90
C LEU A 285 -13.59 -14.24 1.35
N PRO A 286 -13.66 -15.27 0.46
CA PRO A 286 -14.93 -15.86 0.05
C PRO A 286 -15.74 -16.40 1.22
N PHE A 287 -15.09 -17.06 2.19
CA PHE A 287 -15.75 -17.54 3.40
C PHE A 287 -16.29 -16.38 4.25
N PHE A 288 -15.49 -15.33 4.50
CA PHE A 288 -15.91 -14.18 5.31
C PHE A 288 -17.09 -13.45 4.67
N ARG A 289 -17.06 -13.28 3.34
CA ARG A 289 -18.17 -12.71 2.58
C ARG A 289 -19.43 -13.57 2.68
N ALA A 290 -19.30 -14.88 2.52
CA ALA A 290 -20.42 -15.82 2.67
C ALA A 290 -21.01 -15.77 4.08
N LEU A 291 -20.15 -15.72 5.09
CA LEU A 291 -20.57 -15.60 6.48
C LEU A 291 -21.29 -14.26 6.74
N GLY A 292 -20.84 -13.16 6.15
CA GLY A 292 -21.50 -11.84 6.26
C GLY A 292 -22.83 -11.75 5.53
N ASN A 293 -23.02 -12.56 4.48
CA ASN A 293 -24.31 -12.72 3.83
C ASN A 293 -25.24 -13.63 4.66
N PHE A 294 -24.70 -14.68 5.28
CA PHE A 294 -25.45 -15.69 6.02
C PHE A 294 -25.85 -15.23 7.43
N LEU A 295 -25.02 -14.43 8.10
CA LEU A 295 -25.23 -14.02 9.49
C LEU A 295 -25.09 -12.51 9.69
N PRO A 296 -25.86 -11.92 10.63
CA PRO A 296 -25.58 -10.58 11.11
C PRO A 296 -24.27 -10.55 11.90
N ASP A 297 -23.78 -9.34 12.18
CA ASP A 297 -22.66 -9.13 13.10
C ASP A 297 -22.98 -9.72 14.48
N ASN A 298 -22.17 -10.67 14.91
CA ASN A 298 -22.33 -11.36 16.17
C ASN A 298 -21.00 -11.89 16.72
N THR A 299 -21.05 -12.29 18.00
CA THR A 299 -20.02 -13.08 18.66
C THR A 299 -20.68 -14.36 19.16
N ALA A 300 -20.09 -15.51 18.84
CA ALA A 300 -20.61 -16.82 19.21
C ALA A 300 -19.52 -17.74 19.76
N SER A 301 -19.94 -18.79 20.47
CA SER A 301 -19.05 -19.78 21.05
C SER A 301 -18.71 -20.88 20.06
N TYR A 302 -17.42 -21.12 19.86
CA TYR A 302 -16.91 -22.20 19.01
C TYR A 302 -15.96 -23.09 19.81
N THR A 303 -16.15 -24.41 19.68
CA THR A 303 -15.43 -25.40 20.49
C THR A 303 -14.53 -26.27 19.62
N PHE A 304 -13.24 -26.31 19.93
CA PHE A 304 -12.29 -27.25 19.32
C PHE A 304 -11.58 -28.05 20.41
N GLY A 305 -11.61 -29.38 20.29
CA GLY A 305 -11.18 -30.25 21.39
C GLY A 305 -12.05 -30.02 22.63
N SER A 306 -11.40 -29.77 23.77
CA SER A 306 -12.04 -29.40 25.04
C SER A 306 -12.14 -27.90 25.29
N THR A 307 -11.70 -27.06 24.33
CA THR A 307 -11.60 -25.61 24.52
C THR A 307 -12.69 -24.88 23.74
N THR A 308 -13.40 -23.98 24.41
CA THR A 308 -14.42 -23.11 23.81
C THR A 308 -13.96 -21.66 23.86
N ARG A 309 -14.14 -20.92 22.77
CA ARG A 309 -13.86 -19.47 22.69
C ARG A 309 -15.05 -18.70 22.14
N ALA A 310 -15.24 -17.50 22.65
CA ALA A 310 -16.17 -16.52 22.07
C ALA A 310 -15.46 -15.79 20.93
N ILE A 311 -15.88 -16.02 19.69
CA ILE A 311 -15.22 -15.48 18.49
C ILE A 311 -16.22 -14.59 17.76
N ARG A 312 -15.80 -13.37 17.45
CA ARG A 312 -16.59 -12.45 16.62
C ARG A 312 -16.48 -12.84 15.16
N HIS A 313 -17.56 -12.62 14.43
CA HIS A 313 -17.65 -12.82 12.99
C HIS A 313 -16.51 -12.10 12.22
N PRO A 314 -15.65 -12.83 11.47
CA PRO A 314 -14.49 -12.25 10.76
C PRO A 314 -14.80 -11.12 9.76
N TYR A 315 -16.00 -11.05 9.21
CA TYR A 315 -16.39 -9.97 8.28
C TYR A 315 -16.56 -8.62 8.99
N HIS A 316 -16.94 -8.67 10.26
CA HIS A 316 -17.20 -7.51 11.12
C HIS A 316 -16.14 -7.28 12.20
N ASP A 317 -15.19 -8.20 12.34
CA ASP A 317 -14.18 -8.15 13.39
C ASP A 317 -13.05 -7.14 13.03
N PRO A 318 -12.82 -6.09 13.85
CA PRO A 318 -11.81 -5.07 13.60
C PRO A 318 -10.37 -5.61 13.61
N ARG A 319 -10.09 -6.80 14.18
CA ARG A 319 -8.77 -7.42 14.11
C ARG A 319 -8.37 -7.72 12.66
N TYR A 320 -9.32 -8.10 11.81
CA TYR A 320 -9.07 -8.30 10.38
C TYR A 320 -8.91 -6.97 9.63
N GLU A 321 -9.56 -5.90 10.09
CA GLU A 321 -9.32 -4.56 9.54
C GLU A 321 -7.87 -4.11 9.71
N GLN A 322 -7.19 -4.47 10.81
CA GLN A 322 -5.77 -4.17 11.01
C GLN A 322 -4.87 -4.82 9.94
N LEU A 323 -5.21 -6.02 9.45
CA LEU A 323 -4.52 -6.67 8.33
C LEU A 323 -4.76 -5.92 7.02
N TYR A 324 -5.99 -5.47 6.78
CA TYR A 324 -6.36 -4.71 5.58
C TYR A 324 -5.75 -3.30 5.60
N ASP A 325 -5.68 -2.66 6.77
CA ASP A 325 -5.01 -1.37 6.97
C ASP A 325 -3.51 -1.51 6.70
N TRP A 326 -2.87 -2.56 7.21
CA TRP A 326 -1.47 -2.85 6.90
C TRP A 326 -1.23 -3.02 5.40
N ILE A 327 -1.91 -3.98 4.77
CA ILE A 327 -1.62 -4.36 3.38
C ILE A 327 -1.88 -3.20 2.41
N THR A 328 -2.89 -2.36 2.68
CA THR A 328 -3.21 -1.20 1.84
C THR A 328 -2.30 0.01 2.12
N ALA A 329 -1.77 0.13 3.34
CA ALA A 329 -0.81 1.17 3.68
C ALA A 329 0.54 0.94 2.99
N ILE A 330 0.96 -0.32 2.78
CA ILE A 330 2.25 -0.64 2.19
C ILE A 330 2.28 -0.61 0.65
N LEU A 331 1.12 -0.53 -0.02
CA LEU A 331 1.06 -0.56 -1.48
C LEU A 331 1.99 0.46 -2.14
N MET A 332 2.67 0.02 -3.18
CA MET A 332 3.37 0.90 -4.09
C MET A 332 2.35 1.81 -4.82
N PRO A 333 2.78 2.96 -5.36
CA PRO A 333 1.90 3.90 -6.06
C PRO A 333 1.04 3.30 -7.18
N ASP A 334 1.51 2.23 -7.83
CA ASP A 334 0.79 1.52 -8.88
C ASP A 334 -0.22 0.46 -8.38
N GLY A 335 -0.35 0.31 -7.06
CA GLY A 335 -1.28 -0.62 -6.43
C GLY A 335 -0.74 -2.04 -6.25
N ARG A 336 0.51 -2.31 -6.66
CA ARG A 336 1.19 -3.59 -6.34
C ARG A 336 1.72 -3.63 -4.93
N PHE A 337 1.97 -4.84 -4.44
CA PHE A 337 2.73 -5.07 -3.23
C PHE A 337 4.19 -4.68 -3.43
N PRO A 338 4.86 -4.11 -2.42
CA PRO A 338 6.31 -4.15 -2.38
C PRO A 338 6.72 -5.63 -2.25
N SER A 339 7.72 -6.04 -3.03
CA SER A 339 8.19 -7.43 -3.08
C SER A 339 9.09 -7.76 -1.88
N LEU A 340 8.55 -7.62 -0.67
CA LEU A 340 9.21 -7.91 0.60
C LEU A 340 8.96 -9.37 0.99
N GLU A 341 9.93 -9.99 1.66
CA GLU A 341 9.90 -11.42 2.00
C GLU A 341 9.64 -12.27 0.72
N ASP A 342 9.09 -13.48 0.83
CA ASP A 342 8.70 -14.28 -0.34
C ASP A 342 7.46 -13.69 -1.06
N SER A 343 7.60 -12.52 -1.68
CA SER A 343 6.55 -11.84 -2.45
C SER A 343 6.94 -11.55 -3.89
N TYR A 344 6.02 -11.86 -4.82
CA TYR A 344 6.23 -11.63 -6.24
C TYR A 344 6.19 -10.14 -6.63
N ILE A 345 6.98 -9.77 -7.63
CA ILE A 345 7.15 -8.36 -8.03
C ILE A 345 5.92 -7.75 -8.71
N ASP A 346 5.09 -8.54 -9.38
CA ASP A 346 4.01 -8.03 -10.23
C ASP A 346 2.61 -8.24 -9.63
N MET A 347 2.49 -8.51 -8.34
CA MET A 347 1.21 -8.80 -7.69
C MET A 347 0.59 -7.62 -6.93
N GLY A 348 -0.73 -7.49 -7.03
CA GLY A 348 -1.58 -6.72 -6.11
C GLY A 348 -2.69 -7.60 -5.52
N MET A 349 -3.64 -7.00 -4.79
CA MET A 349 -4.75 -7.72 -4.14
C MET A 349 -6.12 -7.06 -4.37
N PRO A 350 -6.64 -7.11 -5.62
CA PRO A 350 -8.00 -6.63 -5.92
C PRO A 350 -9.09 -7.38 -5.14
N GLU A 351 -8.80 -8.56 -4.60
CA GLU A 351 -9.73 -9.41 -3.84
C GLU A 351 -10.21 -8.76 -2.54
N LEU A 352 -9.53 -7.72 -2.03
CA LEU A 352 -10.04 -6.93 -0.90
C LEU A 352 -11.42 -6.31 -1.18
N ALA A 353 -11.87 -6.28 -2.43
CA ALA A 353 -13.26 -6.00 -2.78
C ALA A 353 -14.27 -6.86 -2.00
N LEU A 354 -13.94 -8.12 -1.69
CA LEU A 354 -14.82 -9.01 -0.94
C LEU A 354 -15.07 -8.57 0.51
N THR A 355 -14.27 -7.64 1.04
CA THR A 355 -14.57 -7.00 2.33
C THR A 355 -15.85 -6.16 2.29
N GLY A 356 -16.31 -5.75 1.10
CA GLY A 356 -17.42 -4.82 0.91
C GLY A 356 -17.10 -3.38 1.36
N LYS A 357 -15.84 -3.08 1.69
CA LYS A 357 -15.40 -1.78 2.22
C LYS A 357 -14.58 -1.07 1.13
N SER A 358 -15.16 -0.06 0.50
CA SER A 358 -14.56 0.69 -0.61
C SER A 358 -13.17 1.28 -0.29
N ARG A 359 -12.88 1.59 0.98
CA ARG A 359 -11.57 2.07 1.43
C ARG A 359 -10.41 1.10 1.18
N TYR A 360 -10.68 -0.20 1.02
CA TYR A 360 -9.67 -1.22 0.73
C TYR A 360 -9.56 -1.59 -0.74
N VAL A 361 -10.48 -1.08 -1.58
CA VAL A 361 -10.45 -1.29 -3.02
C VAL A 361 -9.63 -0.17 -3.64
N LYS A 362 -8.42 -0.48 -4.11
CA LYS A 362 -7.49 0.47 -4.71
C LYS A 362 -7.36 0.22 -6.21
N SER A 363 -7.25 1.30 -6.98
CA SER A 363 -6.95 1.21 -8.42
C SER A 363 -5.55 0.62 -8.64
N LEU A 364 -5.42 -0.16 -9.72
CA LEU A 364 -4.16 -0.73 -10.18
C LEU A 364 -3.72 0.00 -11.45
N HIS A 365 -2.47 0.47 -11.48
CA HIS A 365 -1.87 1.23 -12.58
C HIS A 365 -0.75 0.41 -13.22
N LEU A 366 -1.14 -0.62 -13.97
CA LEU A 366 -0.27 -1.71 -14.41
C LEU A 366 0.23 -1.54 -15.85
N GLU A 367 -0.05 -0.40 -16.49
CA GLU A 367 0.27 -0.12 -17.90
C GLU A 367 1.78 -0.13 -18.21
N ASN A 368 2.63 -0.02 -17.20
CA ASN A 368 4.10 -0.06 -17.35
C ASN A 368 4.70 -1.47 -17.21
N LEU A 369 3.87 -2.48 -16.95
CA LEU A 369 4.31 -3.87 -16.88
C LEU A 369 4.45 -4.47 -18.29
N ALA A 370 5.38 -5.40 -18.42
CA ALA A 370 5.59 -6.13 -19.65
C ALA A 370 4.39 -7.07 -19.96
N PRO A 371 4.12 -7.41 -21.23
CA PRO A 371 2.97 -8.24 -21.61
C PRO A 371 2.92 -9.63 -20.97
N ASN A 372 4.05 -10.17 -20.51
CA ASN A 372 4.16 -11.46 -19.83
C ASN A 372 3.95 -11.37 -18.31
N GLN A 373 3.90 -10.16 -17.75
CA GLN A 373 3.60 -9.91 -16.34
C GLN A 373 2.08 -9.84 -16.12
N LEU A 374 1.65 -9.81 -14.86
CA LEU A 374 0.26 -9.59 -14.47
C LEU A 374 -0.19 -8.13 -14.70
N GLY A 375 -0.12 -7.66 -15.96
CA GLY A 375 -0.31 -6.28 -16.40
C GLY A 375 -1.75 -5.79 -16.52
N SER A 376 -2.74 -6.51 -15.98
CA SER A 376 -4.14 -6.08 -16.00
C SER A 376 -4.91 -6.62 -14.80
N LEU A 377 -6.02 -5.96 -14.43
CA LEU A 377 -6.92 -6.45 -13.37
C LEU A 377 -7.39 -7.88 -13.64
N THR A 378 -7.73 -8.21 -14.88
CA THR A 378 -8.15 -9.55 -15.26
C THR A 378 -7.07 -10.60 -15.00
N LEU A 379 -5.81 -10.29 -15.31
CA LEU A 379 -4.67 -11.19 -15.02
C LEU A 379 -4.42 -11.29 -13.50
N GLN A 380 -4.53 -10.19 -12.75
CA GLN A 380 -4.40 -10.19 -11.29
C GLN A 380 -5.45 -11.07 -10.59
N LEU A 381 -6.69 -11.07 -11.10
CA LEU A 381 -7.81 -11.88 -10.60
C LEU A 381 -7.80 -13.32 -11.13
N ARG A 382 -6.93 -13.63 -12.10
CA ARG A 382 -6.76 -14.94 -12.72
C ARG A 382 -5.30 -15.36 -12.61
N ASP A 383 -4.78 -15.27 -11.39
CA ASP A 383 -3.47 -15.81 -11.01
C ASP A 383 -3.40 -17.30 -11.42
N VAL A 384 -2.19 -17.78 -11.75
CA VAL A 384 -1.90 -19.08 -12.38
C VAL A 384 -2.61 -20.25 -11.68
N THR A 385 -2.90 -20.13 -10.39
CA THR A 385 -3.48 -21.22 -9.58
C THR A 385 -4.92 -20.97 -9.08
N VAL A 386 -5.43 -19.74 -9.15
CA VAL A 386 -6.71 -19.33 -8.53
C VAL A 386 -7.45 -18.29 -9.38
N ASP A 387 -8.73 -18.52 -9.61
CA ASP A 387 -9.64 -17.57 -10.26
C ASP A 387 -10.58 -16.89 -9.23
N MET A 388 -10.55 -15.56 -9.20
CA MET A 388 -11.36 -14.71 -8.32
C MET A 388 -12.29 -13.77 -9.08
N ARG A 389 -12.37 -13.85 -10.42
CA ARG A 389 -13.14 -12.92 -11.26
C ARG A 389 -14.63 -12.88 -10.87
N ALA A 390 -15.26 -14.04 -10.66
CA ALA A 390 -16.65 -14.12 -10.22
C ALA A 390 -16.87 -13.45 -8.86
N ALA A 391 -15.94 -13.68 -7.93
CA ALA A 391 -16.01 -13.14 -6.57
C ALA A 391 -15.81 -11.62 -6.54
N TYR A 392 -14.87 -11.11 -7.34
CA TYR A 392 -14.64 -9.68 -7.51
C TYR A 392 -15.86 -8.96 -8.10
N LEU A 393 -16.43 -9.49 -9.19
CA LEU A 393 -17.62 -8.91 -9.83
C LEU A 393 -18.83 -8.92 -8.89
N ALA A 394 -19.03 -10.01 -8.14
CA ALA A 394 -20.10 -10.13 -7.15
C ALA A 394 -19.99 -9.13 -5.99
N ALA A 395 -18.78 -8.64 -5.70
CA ALA A 395 -18.53 -7.71 -4.60
C ALA A 395 -18.94 -6.27 -4.89
N LEU A 396 -19.26 -5.92 -6.15
CA LEU A 396 -19.58 -4.55 -6.58
C LEU A 396 -18.51 -3.53 -6.15
N PRO A 397 -17.25 -3.73 -6.58
CA PRO A 397 -16.14 -2.93 -6.12
C PRO A 397 -16.34 -1.46 -6.45
N THR A 398 -16.08 -0.60 -5.48
CA THR A 398 -16.03 0.84 -5.67
C THR A 398 -14.63 1.32 -5.27
N PRO A 399 -13.70 1.44 -6.23
CA PRO A 399 -12.34 1.89 -5.94
C PRO A 399 -12.32 3.27 -5.30
N THR A 400 -11.43 3.47 -4.35
CA THR A 400 -11.17 4.77 -3.72
C THR A 400 -9.71 5.15 -3.86
N SER A 401 -9.45 6.45 -4.01
CA SER A 401 -8.08 6.95 -3.96
C SER A 401 -7.43 6.60 -2.63
N PRO A 402 -6.14 6.21 -2.60
CA PRO A 402 -5.41 6.06 -1.35
C PRO A 402 -5.36 7.39 -0.57
N THR A 403 -5.43 7.32 0.75
CA THR A 403 -5.34 8.48 1.66
C THR A 403 -4.19 8.33 2.64
N ASN A 404 -3.10 7.71 2.19
CA ASN A 404 -1.96 7.42 3.06
C ASN A 404 -1.22 8.72 3.42
N ALA A 405 -0.68 8.76 4.65
CA ALA A 405 0.15 9.86 5.11
C ALA A 405 1.51 9.88 4.36
N PRO A 406 2.13 11.06 4.16
CA PRO A 406 3.43 11.16 3.51
C PRO A 406 4.53 10.36 4.23
N LEU A 407 4.50 10.29 5.56
CA LEU A 407 5.28 9.35 6.36
C LEU A 407 4.33 8.33 7.00
N THR A 408 4.49 7.05 6.65
CA THR A 408 3.76 5.93 7.27
C THR A 408 4.73 5.12 8.12
N VAL A 409 4.40 4.93 9.40
CA VAL A 409 5.25 4.25 10.38
C VAL A 409 4.48 3.11 11.02
N LEU A 410 4.81 1.87 10.66
CA LEU A 410 4.18 0.66 11.19
C LEU A 410 5.26 -0.22 11.89
N PRO A 411 5.65 0.12 13.12
CA PRO A 411 6.82 -0.46 13.77
C PRO A 411 6.66 -1.94 14.14
N ARG A 412 5.42 -2.43 14.28
CA ARG A 412 5.14 -3.84 14.61
C ARG A 412 5.20 -4.78 13.41
N SER A 413 5.06 -4.23 12.21
CA SER A 413 5.20 -4.96 10.93
C SER A 413 6.51 -4.62 10.21
N GLY A 414 7.32 -3.72 10.77
CA GLY A 414 8.59 -3.29 10.19
C GLY A 414 8.47 -2.39 8.96
N ASN A 415 7.35 -1.71 8.71
CA ASN A 415 7.18 -0.92 7.49
C ASN A 415 7.37 0.58 7.76
N LEU A 416 8.45 1.17 7.24
CA LEU A 416 8.73 2.62 7.26
C LEU A 416 8.68 3.16 5.82
N ILE A 417 7.66 3.97 5.52
CA ILE A 417 7.37 4.39 4.14
C ILE A 417 7.33 5.91 4.03
N PHE A 418 8.05 6.41 3.05
CA PHE A 418 8.07 7.81 2.64
C PHE A 418 7.37 7.94 1.29
N ARG A 419 6.36 8.79 1.19
CA ARG A 419 5.61 9.03 -0.05
C ARG A 419 5.38 10.51 -0.33
N SER A 420 5.51 10.91 -1.60
CA SER A 420 5.22 12.30 -2.02
C SER A 420 3.73 12.60 -2.17
N GLY A 421 2.89 11.57 -2.20
CA GLY A 421 1.47 11.66 -2.47
C GLY A 421 0.83 10.27 -2.62
N ASN A 422 -0.40 10.24 -3.13
CA ASN A 422 -1.21 9.03 -3.30
C ASN A 422 -1.59 8.76 -4.76
N ASP A 423 -0.98 9.49 -5.72
CA ASP A 423 -1.14 9.22 -7.15
C ASP A 423 -0.13 8.19 -7.65
N GLU A 424 -0.41 7.60 -8.80
CA GLU A 424 0.35 6.52 -9.44
C GLU A 424 1.80 6.89 -9.78
N LYS A 425 2.12 8.19 -9.81
CA LYS A 425 3.45 8.71 -10.10
C LYS A 425 4.18 9.20 -8.85
N ALA A 426 3.59 9.02 -7.67
CA ALA A 426 4.22 9.38 -6.41
C ALA A 426 5.60 8.72 -6.26
N ARG A 427 6.51 9.45 -5.61
CA ARG A 427 7.77 8.88 -5.13
C ARG A 427 7.46 8.13 -3.85
N TYR A 428 7.93 6.91 -3.76
CA TYR A 428 7.72 5.97 -2.68
C TYR A 428 9.07 5.34 -2.38
N LEU A 429 9.50 5.41 -1.13
CA LEU A 429 10.63 4.65 -0.61
C LEU A 429 10.14 3.90 0.62
N HIS A 430 10.36 2.60 0.64
CA HIS A 430 10.01 1.74 1.76
C HIS A 430 11.28 1.12 2.31
N VAL A 431 11.60 1.43 3.56
CA VAL A 431 12.72 0.86 4.31
C VAL A 431 12.17 -0.19 5.27
N TYR A 432 12.67 -1.42 5.18
CA TYR A 432 12.11 -2.54 5.91
C TYR A 432 12.85 -2.79 7.22
N GLY A 433 12.14 -2.68 8.34
CA GLY A 433 12.62 -3.00 9.68
C GLY A 433 12.66 -4.50 9.95
N LYS A 434 11.69 -5.31 9.51
CA LYS A 434 11.60 -6.72 9.92
C LYS A 434 11.58 -6.90 11.46
N SER A 435 10.39 -6.76 12.04
CA SER A 435 10.14 -6.86 13.49
C SER A 435 8.86 -7.64 13.79
N GLY A 436 8.60 -7.95 15.06
CA GLY A 436 7.34 -8.56 15.49
C GLY A 436 7.13 -9.99 14.96
N PRO A 437 5.88 -10.40 14.67
CA PRO A 437 5.60 -11.71 14.11
C PRO A 437 6.32 -11.99 12.78
N ALA A 438 6.55 -10.98 11.93
CA ALA A 438 7.31 -11.14 10.69
C ALA A 438 8.78 -11.52 10.93
N GLN A 439 9.34 -11.15 12.09
CA GLN A 439 10.70 -11.56 12.48
C GLN A 439 10.71 -12.95 13.16
N THR A 440 9.71 -13.25 13.99
CA THR A 440 9.71 -14.46 14.84
C THR A 440 9.00 -15.68 14.25
N ASN A 441 7.99 -15.47 13.39
CA ASN A 441 7.01 -16.50 12.97
C ASN A 441 6.79 -16.56 11.45
N SER A 442 7.73 -16.07 10.64
CA SER A 442 7.65 -16.01 9.18
C SER A 442 7.57 -17.35 8.45
N GLY A 443 7.54 -18.48 9.18
CA GLY A 443 7.27 -19.80 8.60
C GLY A 443 8.33 -20.31 7.63
N GLY A 444 9.51 -19.67 7.56
CA GLY A 444 10.53 -19.95 6.55
C GLY A 444 10.34 -19.19 5.22
N HIS A 445 9.35 -18.30 5.15
CA HIS A 445 9.09 -17.43 3.99
C HIS A 445 9.85 -16.12 4.04
N SER A 446 10.89 -16.06 4.87
CA SER A 446 11.57 -14.82 5.16
C SER A 446 12.86 -14.66 4.38
N GLN A 447 13.09 -13.50 3.78
CA GLN A 447 14.31 -13.19 3.06
C GLN A 447 15.35 -12.50 3.95
N ALA A 448 16.58 -12.38 3.47
CA ALA A 448 17.67 -11.74 4.20
C ALA A 448 17.64 -10.21 4.02
N ASP A 449 16.54 -9.58 4.39
CA ASP A 449 16.15 -8.22 3.94
C ASP A 449 15.99 -7.20 5.10
N ALA A 450 16.50 -7.52 6.30
CA ALA A 450 16.46 -6.61 7.44
C ALA A 450 17.26 -5.33 7.11
N THR A 451 16.62 -4.15 7.16
CA THR A 451 17.09 -2.82 6.72
C THR A 451 17.11 -2.58 5.21
N SER A 452 16.66 -3.51 4.38
CA SER A 452 16.55 -3.33 2.92
C SER A 452 15.63 -2.16 2.57
N PHE A 453 15.69 -1.72 1.32
CA PHE A 453 14.70 -0.77 0.81
C PHE A 453 14.34 -1.02 -0.65
N ILE A 454 13.17 -0.53 -1.03
CA ILE A 454 12.66 -0.52 -2.40
C ILE A 454 12.20 0.90 -2.75
N LEU A 455 12.38 1.33 -4.01
CA LEU A 455 12.03 2.67 -4.48
C LEU A 455 11.17 2.59 -5.74
N HIS A 456 9.97 3.15 -5.66
CA HIS A 456 9.08 3.36 -6.80
C HIS A 456 8.86 4.85 -7.02
N ALA A 457 8.97 5.34 -8.24
CA ALA A 457 8.68 6.73 -8.58
C ALA A 457 8.27 6.87 -10.04
N HIS A 458 7.43 7.86 -10.32
CA HIS A 458 7.05 8.19 -11.70
C HIS A 458 6.39 7.03 -12.45
N GLY A 459 5.64 6.17 -11.75
CA GLY A 459 4.99 4.99 -12.32
C GLY A 459 5.92 3.80 -12.55
N GLN A 460 7.15 3.85 -12.02
CA GLN A 460 8.17 2.84 -12.27
C GLN A 460 8.86 2.39 -10.98
N LEU A 461 9.07 1.08 -10.87
CA LEU A 461 9.99 0.50 -9.89
C LEU A 461 11.44 0.80 -10.32
N LEU A 462 12.24 1.42 -9.44
CA LEU A 462 13.57 1.96 -9.77
C LEU A 462 14.70 1.38 -8.91
N ALA A 463 14.48 1.16 -7.61
CA ALA A 463 15.36 0.34 -6.77
C ALA A 463 14.62 -0.95 -6.45
N LEU A 464 15.25 -2.09 -6.73
CA LEU A 464 14.65 -3.42 -6.71
C LEU A 464 14.87 -4.10 -5.36
N ASP A 465 13.85 -4.80 -4.90
CA ASP A 465 14.05 -6.01 -4.09
C ASP A 465 13.98 -7.24 -5.05
N PRO A 466 14.69 -8.34 -4.80
CA PRO A 466 14.80 -9.49 -5.71
C PRO A 466 13.46 -10.12 -6.10
N GLY A 467 12.41 -10.02 -5.28
CA GLY A 467 11.15 -10.70 -5.53
C GLY A 467 11.15 -12.15 -5.08
N TYR A 468 10.35 -12.98 -5.74
CA TYR A 468 10.16 -14.38 -5.36
C TYR A 468 10.08 -15.30 -6.58
N LEU A 469 10.65 -16.51 -6.51
CA LEU A 469 10.56 -17.49 -7.61
C LEU A 469 9.57 -18.59 -7.27
N SER A 470 9.93 -19.36 -6.24
CA SER A 470 9.12 -20.42 -5.65
C SER A 470 9.83 -20.88 -4.38
N PHE A 471 9.12 -21.64 -3.54
CA PHE A 471 9.67 -22.06 -2.25
C PHE A 471 10.97 -22.88 -2.40
N SER A 472 11.05 -23.75 -3.40
CA SER A 472 12.25 -24.56 -3.68
C SER A 472 13.41 -23.75 -4.29
N ARG A 473 13.15 -22.59 -4.87
CA ARG A 473 14.13 -21.73 -5.57
C ARG A 473 14.41 -20.41 -4.86
N ARG A 474 13.81 -20.18 -3.70
CA ARG A 474 13.95 -18.92 -2.94
C ARG A 474 15.40 -18.58 -2.59
N GLY A 475 16.23 -19.60 -2.35
CA GLY A 475 17.66 -19.43 -2.06
C GLY A 475 18.48 -18.90 -3.24
N GLU A 476 17.95 -18.85 -4.46
CA GLU A 476 18.63 -18.24 -5.61
C GLU A 476 18.65 -16.71 -5.50
N ILE A 477 17.61 -16.11 -4.92
CA ILE A 477 17.42 -14.65 -4.91
C ILE A 477 17.24 -14.03 -3.52
N GLY A 478 16.77 -14.75 -2.50
CA GLY A 478 16.45 -14.18 -1.17
C GLY A 478 17.64 -14.00 -0.22
N ASN A 479 18.88 -14.04 -0.72
CA ASN A 479 20.10 -13.82 0.08
C ASN A 479 20.43 -12.32 0.18
N ALA A 480 21.11 -11.93 1.25
CA ALA A 480 21.44 -10.53 1.54
C ALA A 480 22.13 -9.78 0.38
N THR A 481 22.92 -10.48 -0.43
CA THR A 481 23.63 -9.93 -1.61
C THR A 481 22.72 -9.50 -2.76
N ASN A 482 21.42 -9.77 -2.69
CA ASN A 482 20.45 -9.34 -3.68
C ASN A 482 19.53 -8.21 -3.18
N HIS A 483 19.62 -7.78 -1.92
CA HIS A 483 18.77 -6.72 -1.35
C HIS A 483 19.51 -5.38 -1.22
N ASN A 484 18.80 -4.25 -1.23
CA ASN A 484 19.41 -2.93 -1.03
C ASN A 484 19.76 -2.67 0.44
N MET A 485 20.85 -3.27 0.94
CA MET A 485 21.27 -3.21 2.33
C MET A 485 22.78 -3.02 2.46
N LEU A 486 23.30 -3.03 3.69
CA LEU A 486 24.73 -3.00 3.96
C LEU A 486 25.23 -4.41 4.27
N LEU A 487 26.31 -4.83 3.62
CA LEU A 487 27.00 -6.09 3.91
C LEU A 487 28.23 -5.85 4.78
N VAL A 488 28.53 -6.82 5.65
CA VAL A 488 29.76 -6.87 6.46
C VAL A 488 30.57 -8.07 6.00
N ASP A 489 31.78 -7.82 5.50
CA ASP A 489 32.66 -8.80 4.88
C ASP A 489 31.98 -9.63 3.77
N GLY A 490 31.11 -8.97 3.00
CA GLY A 490 30.35 -9.60 1.90
C GLY A 490 29.15 -10.44 2.36
N THR A 491 28.81 -10.41 3.65
CA THR A 491 27.70 -11.18 4.23
C THR A 491 26.65 -10.27 4.88
N GLY A 492 25.44 -10.77 5.03
CA GLY A 492 24.34 -10.14 5.78
C GLY A 492 23.56 -11.19 6.56
N PRO A 493 22.31 -10.88 6.98
CA PRO A 493 21.42 -11.83 7.64
C PRO A 493 21.23 -13.11 6.82
N ALA A 494 20.90 -14.20 7.49
CA ALA A 494 20.52 -15.44 6.84
C ALA A 494 19.07 -15.38 6.33
N ILE A 495 18.82 -16.15 5.27
CA ILE A 495 17.46 -16.41 4.82
C ILE A 495 16.71 -17.23 5.88
N GLY A 496 15.42 -16.95 6.09
CA GLY A 496 14.60 -17.62 7.10
C GLY A 496 14.45 -19.12 6.83
N THR A 497 14.46 -19.91 7.91
CA THR A 497 14.29 -21.37 7.88
C THR A 497 12.95 -21.76 8.51
N PRO A 498 12.19 -22.72 7.93
CA PRO A 498 10.91 -23.14 8.49
C PRO A 498 11.00 -23.53 9.97
N GLY A 499 10.12 -22.95 10.79
CA GLY A 499 10.04 -23.23 12.23
C GLY A 499 11.10 -22.54 13.10
N ALA A 500 11.99 -21.74 12.53
CA ALA A 500 12.96 -20.92 13.25
C ALA A 500 12.61 -19.42 13.11
N ALA A 501 12.94 -18.65 14.15
CA ALA A 501 12.96 -17.19 14.05
C ALA A 501 14.11 -16.74 13.13
N ASN A 502 13.96 -15.58 12.50
CA ASN A 502 15.03 -14.99 11.72
C ASN A 502 16.18 -14.55 12.64
N ASP A 503 17.42 -14.61 12.13
CA ASP A 503 18.62 -14.33 12.92
C ASP A 503 18.81 -12.85 13.28
N THR A 504 18.11 -11.96 12.58
CA THR A 504 18.33 -10.52 12.64
C THR A 504 17.00 -9.76 12.71
N GLU A 505 16.78 -9.04 13.80
CA GLU A 505 15.70 -8.05 13.93
C GLU A 505 16.20 -6.68 13.44
N ALA A 506 15.33 -5.88 12.81
CA ALA A 506 15.54 -4.44 12.75
C ALA A 506 14.33 -3.63 13.22
N ALA A 507 14.62 -2.64 14.05
CA ALA A 507 13.61 -1.83 14.71
C ALA A 507 13.52 -0.46 14.07
N ILE A 508 12.29 -0.03 13.76
CA ILE A 508 12.01 1.35 13.38
C ILE A 508 12.06 2.23 14.62
N GLN A 509 12.81 3.33 14.54
CA GLN A 509 12.99 4.26 15.65
C GLN A 509 12.97 5.72 15.16
N LYS A 510 12.70 6.63 16.10
CA LYS A 510 12.83 8.11 15.96
C LYS A 510 12.34 8.64 14.61
N THR A 511 11.03 8.67 14.45
CA THR A 511 10.38 9.18 13.23
C THR A 511 9.75 10.54 13.48
N PHE A 512 9.85 11.45 12.53
CA PHE A 512 9.05 12.67 12.53
C PHE A 512 8.86 13.17 11.10
N GLN A 513 7.88 14.05 10.91
CA GLN A 513 7.65 14.71 9.64
C GLN A 513 7.32 16.18 9.89
N THR A 514 7.87 17.05 9.05
CA THR A 514 7.45 18.44 8.88
C THR A 514 6.94 18.65 7.44
N ALA A 515 6.52 19.86 7.08
CA ALA A 515 5.97 20.14 5.75
C ALA A 515 6.89 19.69 4.58
N HIS A 516 8.20 19.92 4.68
CA HIS A 516 9.17 19.68 3.61
C HIS A 516 10.25 18.64 3.98
N LEU A 517 10.10 17.90 5.08
CA LEU A 517 11.04 16.86 5.51
C LEU A 517 10.27 15.71 6.17
N ALA A 518 10.60 14.48 5.83
CA ALA A 518 10.26 13.33 6.65
C ALA A 518 11.54 12.58 7.04
N TYR A 519 11.57 12.04 8.25
CA TYR A 519 12.73 11.36 8.82
C TYR A 519 12.31 10.07 9.54
N GLY A 520 13.16 9.04 9.44
CA GLY A 520 13.05 7.84 10.26
C GLY A 520 14.33 7.01 10.24
N GLU A 521 14.50 6.20 11.28
CA GLU A 521 15.66 5.32 11.47
C GLU A 521 15.22 3.85 11.49
N VAL A 522 16.05 2.98 10.93
CA VAL A 522 15.95 1.53 11.12
C VAL A 522 17.28 1.03 11.66
N GLN A 523 17.24 0.39 12.83
CA GLN A 523 18.43 -0.11 13.53
C GLN A 523 18.45 -1.63 13.55
N THR A 524 19.59 -2.23 13.23
CA THR A 524 19.84 -3.67 13.34
C THR A 524 21.21 -3.97 13.94
N THR A 525 21.46 -5.23 14.29
CA THR A 525 22.78 -5.75 14.66
C THR A 525 22.99 -7.09 13.97
N TYR A 526 24.06 -7.22 13.21
CA TYR A 526 24.46 -8.52 12.66
C TYR A 526 25.24 -9.27 13.74
N ALA A 527 24.59 -10.26 14.35
CA ALA A 527 25.12 -10.97 15.51
C ALA A 527 26.46 -11.66 15.22
N GLY A 528 26.61 -12.28 14.03
CA GLY A 528 27.83 -13.00 13.65
C GLY A 528 29.09 -12.12 13.60
N GLN A 529 28.93 -10.86 13.18
CA GLN A 529 30.02 -9.88 13.04
C GLN A 529 30.01 -8.85 14.17
N ALA A 530 29.15 -9.00 15.19
CA ALA A 530 28.97 -8.05 16.28
C ALA A 530 28.90 -6.58 15.80
N THR A 531 28.20 -6.35 14.68
CA THR A 531 28.17 -5.06 13.97
C THR A 531 26.80 -4.42 14.10
N ALA A 532 26.73 -3.26 14.74
CA ALA A 532 25.53 -2.44 14.81
C ALA A 532 25.43 -1.54 13.58
N ILE A 533 24.25 -1.50 12.97
CA ILE A 533 23.95 -0.69 11.79
C ILE A 533 22.70 0.15 12.08
N THR A 534 22.76 1.44 11.80
CA THR A 534 21.59 2.33 11.85
C THR A 534 21.45 3.07 10.54
N ARG A 535 20.40 2.73 9.79
CA ARG A 535 20.02 3.37 8.54
C ARG A 535 19.09 4.53 8.82
N LYS A 536 19.52 5.75 8.52
CA LYS A 536 18.78 6.98 8.74
C LYS A 536 18.33 7.55 7.40
N THR A 537 17.04 7.79 7.24
CA THR A 537 16.48 8.20 5.95
C THR A 537 15.79 9.55 6.07
N LEU A 538 16.14 10.48 5.19
CA LEU A 538 15.49 11.77 5.04
C LEU A 538 14.81 11.84 3.68
N PHE A 539 13.54 12.24 3.63
CA PHE A 539 12.85 12.56 2.39
C PHE A 539 12.74 14.07 2.22
N ILE A 540 13.53 14.61 1.31
CA ILE A 540 13.74 16.05 1.16
C ILE A 540 12.70 16.63 0.20
N ARG A 541 11.83 17.52 0.69
CA ARG A 541 10.86 18.30 -0.10
C ARG A 541 9.97 17.46 -1.02
N ASN A 542 9.71 16.20 -0.66
CA ASN A 542 9.04 15.22 -1.50
C ASN A 542 9.73 14.96 -2.87
N THR A 543 11.04 15.20 -2.97
CA THR A 543 11.80 15.18 -4.23
C THR A 543 12.82 14.05 -4.31
N TYR A 544 13.64 13.85 -3.29
CA TYR A 544 14.70 12.84 -3.28
C TYR A 544 15.02 12.39 -1.86
N PHE A 545 15.74 11.29 -1.74
CA PHE A 545 16.06 10.68 -0.46
C PHE A 545 17.54 10.83 -0.15
N LEU A 546 17.86 11.16 1.11
CA LEU A 546 19.19 11.02 1.68
C LEU A 546 19.16 9.82 2.63
N MET A 547 20.14 8.92 2.51
CA MET A 547 20.29 7.79 3.39
C MET A 547 21.68 7.82 4.02
N ALA A 548 21.74 7.86 5.34
CA ALA A 548 22.98 7.82 6.11
C ALA A 548 23.03 6.51 6.91
N ASP A 549 23.99 5.65 6.61
CA ASP A 549 24.19 4.37 7.29
C ASP A 549 25.35 4.49 8.27
N PHE A 550 25.04 4.39 9.57
CA PHE A 550 26.01 4.43 10.65
C PHE A 550 26.38 3.00 11.04
N VAL A 551 27.66 2.67 10.93
CA VAL A 551 28.18 1.35 11.25
C VAL A 551 29.14 1.41 12.42
N LYS A 552 29.02 0.47 13.36
CA LYS A 552 29.93 0.31 14.49
C LYS A 552 30.12 -1.16 14.83
N ALA A 553 31.37 -1.59 14.89
CA ALA A 553 31.78 -2.94 15.24
C ALA A 553 32.94 -2.92 16.25
N ASN A 554 33.22 -4.08 16.84
CA ASN A 554 34.33 -4.27 17.77
C ASN A 554 35.66 -4.64 17.07
N ALA A 555 35.60 -4.96 15.78
CA ALA A 555 36.75 -5.28 14.94
C ALA A 555 36.66 -4.52 13.61
N THR A 556 37.77 -4.47 12.88
CA THR A 556 37.81 -3.86 11.55
C THR A 556 37.18 -4.79 10.53
N HIS A 557 36.27 -4.28 9.71
CA HIS A 557 35.60 -5.04 8.66
C HIS A 557 35.66 -4.31 7.32
N THR A 558 35.22 -4.99 6.26
CA THR A 558 34.84 -4.38 4.99
C THR A 558 33.33 -4.22 4.93
N TYR A 559 32.86 -2.99 4.84
CA TYR A 559 31.46 -2.66 4.66
C TYR A 559 31.16 -2.41 3.20
N THR A 560 30.11 -3.02 2.67
CA THR A 560 29.64 -2.79 1.30
C THR A 560 28.23 -2.22 1.32
N TRP A 561 28.08 -0.98 0.88
CA TRP A 561 26.78 -0.39 0.59
C TRP A 561 26.38 -0.77 -0.84
N GLN A 562 25.19 -1.34 -1.03
CA GLN A 562 24.74 -1.80 -2.35
C GLN A 562 23.39 -1.25 -2.78
N LEU A 563 23.24 -1.06 -4.10
CA LEU A 563 22.00 -0.68 -4.74
C LEU A 563 21.78 -1.47 -6.03
N HIS A 564 20.73 -2.28 -6.01
CA HIS A 564 20.10 -2.97 -7.12
C HIS A 564 19.12 -2.02 -7.80
N GLY A 565 19.55 -1.33 -8.85
CA GLY A 565 18.66 -0.49 -9.65
C GLY A 565 18.05 -1.25 -10.83
N TYR A 566 16.87 -0.85 -11.29
CA TYR A 566 16.19 -1.51 -12.40
C TYR A 566 16.80 -1.09 -13.75
N GLY A 567 17.74 -1.89 -14.24
CA GLY A 567 18.34 -1.79 -15.57
C GLY A 567 19.69 -2.50 -15.64
N LEU A 568 20.08 -2.91 -16.84
CA LEU A 568 21.36 -3.56 -17.10
C LEU A 568 22.23 -2.65 -17.99
N GLU A 569 23.55 -2.80 -17.89
CA GLU A 569 24.47 -2.13 -18.81
C GLU A 569 24.26 -2.63 -20.25
N ASP A 570 24.46 -1.76 -21.24
CA ASP A 570 24.35 -2.07 -22.67
C ASP A 570 22.98 -2.59 -23.18
N THR A 571 21.91 -2.50 -22.39
CA THR A 571 20.55 -2.87 -22.82
C THR A 571 19.68 -1.67 -23.22
N THR A 572 18.68 -1.93 -24.07
CA THR A 572 17.66 -0.94 -24.49
C THR A 572 16.64 -0.66 -23.38
N ALA A 573 15.98 0.50 -23.43
CA ALA A 573 15.11 1.05 -22.38
C ALA A 573 13.90 0.17 -21.92
N THR A 574 13.55 -0.90 -22.65
CA THR A 574 12.41 -1.80 -22.33
C THR A 574 12.70 -2.70 -21.12
N SER A 575 13.87 -3.36 -21.04
CA SER A 575 14.35 -4.01 -19.82
C SER A 575 14.88 -3.00 -18.80
N GLY A 576 15.26 -1.82 -19.29
CA GLY A 576 15.91 -0.75 -18.53
C GLY A 576 17.37 -0.63 -18.95
N SER A 577 18.07 0.43 -18.52
CA SER A 577 19.48 0.65 -18.85
C SER A 577 20.23 1.20 -17.65
N PHE A 578 21.50 0.82 -17.49
CA PHE A 578 22.43 1.41 -16.52
C PHE A 578 23.48 2.27 -17.22
N ARG A 579 23.75 3.46 -16.70
CA ARG A 579 24.89 4.30 -17.08
C ARG A 579 25.92 4.29 -15.97
N ASP A 580 27.08 3.72 -16.27
CA ASP A 580 28.23 3.75 -15.38
C ASP A 580 28.88 5.14 -15.35
N SER A 581 29.01 5.70 -14.15
CA SER A 581 29.84 6.86 -13.85
C SER A 581 30.46 6.72 -12.46
N LEU A 582 30.72 5.49 -12.03
CA LEU A 582 31.14 5.16 -10.67
C LEU A 582 32.55 5.69 -10.38
N LEU A 583 33.52 5.39 -11.25
CA LEU A 583 34.90 5.86 -11.05
C LEU A 583 35.09 7.36 -11.32
N THR A 584 34.27 7.96 -12.17
CA THR A 584 34.43 9.35 -12.61
C THR A 584 33.62 10.34 -11.79
N LYS A 585 32.47 9.91 -11.25
CA LYS A 585 31.51 10.77 -10.54
C LYS A 585 30.94 10.14 -9.27
N GLN A 586 31.33 8.92 -8.92
CA GLN A 586 30.76 8.18 -7.79
C GLN A 586 29.24 8.04 -7.95
N GLN A 587 28.79 7.85 -9.20
CA GLN A 587 27.38 7.86 -9.58
C GLN A 587 27.00 6.65 -10.43
N GLY A 588 25.89 6.01 -10.07
CA GLY A 588 25.16 5.07 -10.92
C GLY A 588 23.85 5.70 -11.40
N THR A 589 23.44 5.48 -12.64
CA THR A 589 22.12 5.94 -13.12
C THR A 589 21.38 4.84 -13.88
N TRP A 590 20.24 4.43 -13.35
CA TRP A 590 19.32 3.49 -13.99
C TRP A 590 18.19 4.25 -14.68
N ARG A 591 17.70 3.71 -15.79
CA ARG A 591 16.53 4.24 -16.52
C ARG A 591 15.61 3.13 -16.98
N LYS A 592 14.31 3.31 -16.80
CA LYS A 592 13.27 2.41 -17.31
C LYS A 592 11.99 3.19 -17.58
N ASN A 593 11.35 2.96 -18.73
CA ASN A 593 10.08 3.59 -19.12
C ASN A 593 10.01 5.12 -18.94
N GLY A 594 11.11 5.84 -19.23
CA GLY A 594 11.19 7.30 -19.12
C GLY A 594 11.39 7.83 -17.69
N ALA A 595 11.43 6.95 -16.69
CA ALA A 595 11.87 7.26 -15.33
C ALA A 595 13.35 6.90 -15.16
N SER A 596 14.05 7.65 -14.31
CA SER A 596 15.46 7.44 -13.99
C SER A 596 15.70 7.52 -12.49
N LEU A 597 16.69 6.79 -12.00
CA LEU A 597 17.23 6.91 -10.65
C LEU A 597 18.73 7.16 -10.75
N THR A 598 19.20 8.29 -10.24
CA THR A 598 20.64 8.50 -9.99
C THR A 598 20.92 8.26 -8.51
N ALA A 599 21.91 7.41 -8.23
CA ALA A 599 22.47 7.24 -6.90
C ALA A 599 23.88 7.84 -6.86
N HIS A 600 24.17 8.59 -5.80
CA HIS A 600 25.51 9.08 -5.49
C HIS A 600 25.81 8.73 -4.05
N VAL A 601 26.94 8.06 -3.80
CA VAL A 601 27.25 7.50 -2.49
C VAL A 601 28.68 7.85 -2.14
N THR A 602 28.92 8.20 -0.90
CA THR A 602 30.26 8.42 -0.34
C THR A 602 30.32 7.83 1.07
N ALA A 603 31.51 7.83 1.66
CA ALA A 603 31.73 7.41 3.04
C ALA A 603 32.64 8.39 3.77
N THR A 604 32.74 8.24 5.09
CA THR A 604 33.68 8.99 5.94
C THR A 604 35.11 8.75 5.47
N GLY A 605 35.85 9.82 5.16
CA GLY A 605 37.18 9.71 4.56
C GLY A 605 37.20 9.23 3.11
N GLY A 606 36.03 9.13 2.46
CA GLY A 606 35.85 8.53 1.14
C GLY A 606 35.74 7.00 1.17
N ALA A 607 35.06 6.45 0.15
CA ALA A 607 34.99 5.01 -0.06
C ALA A 607 36.33 4.47 -0.59
N THR A 608 36.66 3.23 -0.22
CA THR A 608 37.84 2.50 -0.68
C THR A 608 37.70 2.06 -2.14
N ALA A 609 36.50 1.68 -2.57
CA ALA A 609 36.23 1.26 -3.94
C ALA A 609 34.80 1.57 -4.39
N TYR A 610 34.64 1.80 -5.69
CA TYR A 610 33.36 1.92 -6.39
C TYR A 610 33.33 0.87 -7.51
N GLU A 611 32.42 -0.07 -7.38
CA GLU A 611 32.33 -1.24 -8.24
C GLU A 611 30.89 -1.49 -8.69
N LYS A 612 30.74 -2.44 -9.61
CA LYS A 612 29.45 -2.94 -10.07
C LYS A 612 29.47 -4.45 -10.16
N ALA A 613 28.28 -5.05 -10.04
CA ALA A 613 28.04 -6.46 -10.27
C ALA A 613 26.80 -6.65 -11.14
N THR A 614 26.64 -7.85 -11.68
CA THR A 614 25.38 -8.30 -12.28
C THR A 614 24.71 -9.24 -11.30
N ASN A 615 23.49 -8.91 -10.89
CA ASN A 615 22.63 -9.75 -10.07
C ASN A 615 21.36 -10.09 -10.84
N ILE A 616 20.54 -10.93 -10.23
CA ILE A 616 19.24 -11.35 -10.76
C ILE A 616 18.11 -10.89 -9.85
N HIS A 617 16.97 -10.58 -10.45
CA HIS A 617 15.69 -10.41 -9.77
C HIS A 617 14.63 -11.21 -10.52
N GLU A 618 13.49 -11.44 -9.88
CA GLU A 618 12.31 -12.01 -10.54
C GLU A 618 11.84 -11.11 -11.68
N ALA A 619 11.57 -11.69 -12.85
CA ALA A 619 10.90 -11.00 -13.96
C ALA A 619 9.39 -11.28 -14.01
N THR A 620 9.07 -12.57 -13.90
CA THR A 620 7.73 -13.16 -13.74
C THR A 620 7.91 -14.44 -12.94
N PHE A 621 6.80 -15.06 -12.50
CA PHE A 621 6.81 -16.33 -11.76
C PHE A 621 7.88 -17.33 -12.27
N ASN A 622 8.80 -17.72 -11.38
CA ASN A 622 9.89 -18.66 -11.64
C ASN A 622 10.87 -18.28 -12.78
N THR A 623 10.90 -17.03 -13.21
CA THR A 623 11.85 -16.53 -14.21
C THR A 623 12.62 -15.35 -13.66
N THR A 624 13.88 -15.21 -14.10
CA THR A 624 14.75 -14.14 -13.64
C THR A 624 15.17 -13.22 -14.79
N GLU A 625 15.47 -11.98 -14.45
CA GLU A 625 16.10 -11.00 -15.31
C GLU A 625 17.36 -10.46 -14.61
N ASN A 626 18.38 -10.12 -15.41
CA ASN A 626 19.63 -9.53 -14.93
C ASN A 626 19.49 -8.02 -14.73
N HIS A 627 20.16 -7.49 -13.72
CA HIS A 627 20.32 -6.05 -13.51
C HIS A 627 21.72 -5.71 -13.00
N THR A 628 22.11 -4.44 -13.16
CA THR A 628 23.37 -3.92 -12.62
C THR A 628 23.18 -3.44 -11.18
N THR A 629 24.04 -3.95 -10.30
CA THR A 629 24.15 -3.55 -8.89
C THR A 629 25.34 -2.62 -8.72
N MET A 630 25.17 -1.49 -8.03
CA MET A 630 26.26 -0.62 -7.59
C MET A 630 26.77 -1.10 -6.22
N LEU A 631 28.09 -1.21 -6.07
CA LEU A 631 28.77 -1.64 -4.84
C LEU A 631 29.76 -0.56 -4.39
N VAL A 632 29.60 -0.03 -3.18
CA VAL A 632 30.50 0.98 -2.60
C VAL A 632 31.11 0.44 -1.33
N ARG A 633 32.44 0.28 -1.33
CA ARG A 633 33.16 -0.38 -0.24
C ARG A 633 33.94 0.58 0.63
N LYS A 634 33.96 0.29 1.92
CA LYS A 634 34.85 0.91 2.90
C LYS A 634 35.49 -0.19 3.74
N SER A 635 36.81 -0.34 3.63
CA SER A 635 37.56 -1.45 4.23
C SER A 635 38.46 -1.00 5.37
N GLY A 636 38.68 -1.90 6.33
CA GLY A 636 39.64 -1.71 7.42
C GLY A 636 39.15 -0.81 8.53
N GLU A 637 37.83 -0.66 8.70
CA GLU A 637 37.24 0.27 9.65
C GLU A 637 36.44 -0.46 10.74
N THR A 638 36.56 0.00 11.99
CA THR A 638 35.64 -0.41 13.07
C THR A 638 34.34 0.40 13.04
N GLN A 639 34.39 1.60 12.45
CA GLN A 639 33.27 2.52 12.37
C GLN A 639 33.32 3.30 11.07
N THR A 640 32.18 3.49 10.43
CA THR A 640 32.08 4.39 9.27
C THR A 640 30.67 4.92 9.13
N GLN A 641 30.52 6.00 8.36
CA GLN A 641 29.23 6.49 7.90
C GLN A 641 29.25 6.46 6.38
N PHE A 642 28.24 5.83 5.78
CA PHE A 642 27.92 6.06 4.37
C PHE A 642 26.88 7.17 4.27
N LEU A 643 26.98 7.99 3.23
CA LEU A 643 25.94 8.96 2.87
C LEU A 643 25.60 8.80 1.39
N ALA A 644 24.34 8.48 1.12
CA ALA A 644 23.80 8.28 -0.21
C ALA A 644 22.71 9.31 -0.53
N ALA A 645 22.70 9.80 -1.77
CA ALA A 645 21.58 10.52 -2.36
C ALA A 645 20.92 9.67 -3.44
N LEU A 646 19.63 9.37 -3.27
CA LEU A 646 18.80 8.65 -4.25
C LEU A 646 17.82 9.62 -4.90
N TYR A 647 18.08 9.94 -6.17
CA TYR A 647 17.37 11.00 -6.89
C TYR A 647 16.56 10.43 -8.07
N PRO A 648 15.23 10.22 -7.91
CA PRO A 648 14.35 9.84 -9.01
C PRO A 648 13.96 11.06 -9.86
N PHE A 649 14.02 10.94 -11.19
CA PHE A 649 13.68 12.01 -12.13
C PHE A 649 13.21 11.47 -13.49
N THR A 650 12.55 12.31 -14.30
CA THR A 650 12.18 11.99 -15.70
C THR A 650 12.96 12.80 -16.72
N SER A 651 13.30 14.06 -16.41
CA SER A 651 13.95 15.00 -17.34
C SER A 651 14.94 15.94 -16.65
N ARG A 652 14.55 16.50 -15.50
CA ARG A 652 15.35 17.48 -14.75
C ARG A 652 16.54 16.80 -14.07
N ARG A 653 17.75 17.16 -14.47
CA ARG A 653 19.00 16.64 -13.88
C ARG A 653 19.42 17.47 -12.68
N VAL A 654 19.74 16.79 -11.58
CA VAL A 654 20.46 17.36 -10.44
C VAL A 654 21.97 17.18 -10.67
N THR A 655 22.78 18.11 -10.18
CA THR A 655 24.23 17.90 -10.09
C THR A 655 24.57 17.46 -8.67
N LEU A 656 25.09 16.25 -8.53
CA LEU A 656 25.57 15.68 -7.26
C LEU A 656 27.10 15.69 -7.25
N ALA A 657 27.70 16.03 -6.12
CA ALA A 657 29.15 16.00 -5.93
C ALA A 657 29.53 15.70 -4.49
N THR A 658 30.58 14.90 -4.31
CA THR A 658 31.17 14.57 -3.01
C THR A 658 31.94 15.77 -2.44
N ALA A 659 31.80 15.97 -1.14
CA ALA A 659 32.48 16.99 -0.34
C ALA A 659 33.09 16.41 0.95
N SER A 660 33.24 15.07 1.02
CA SER A 660 33.73 14.35 2.21
C SER A 660 35.08 14.87 2.71
N THR A 661 35.25 14.82 4.03
CA THR A 661 36.54 15.04 4.72
C THR A 661 37.00 13.73 5.36
N ALA A 662 38.16 13.74 6.04
CA ALA A 662 38.65 12.57 6.76
C ALA A 662 37.65 12.03 7.82
N THR A 663 36.82 12.92 8.39
CA THR A 663 35.89 12.60 9.49
C THR A 663 34.42 12.70 9.10
N THR A 664 34.11 13.05 7.85
CA THR A 664 32.72 13.23 7.39
C THR A 664 32.48 12.57 6.04
N ALA A 665 31.32 11.93 5.89
CA ALA A 665 30.74 11.57 4.60
C ALA A 665 29.85 12.74 4.15
N ALA A 666 30.21 13.46 3.09
CA ALA A 666 29.50 14.67 2.71
C ALA A 666 29.26 14.76 1.20
N LEU A 667 28.11 15.34 0.83
CA LEU A 667 27.75 15.60 -0.56
C LEU A 667 27.00 16.93 -0.71
N THR A 668 26.98 17.43 -1.94
CA THR A 668 26.17 18.57 -2.35
C THR A 668 25.23 18.18 -3.47
N ALA A 669 24.03 18.76 -3.48
CA ALA A 669 23.07 18.63 -4.57
C ALA A 669 22.69 20.02 -5.08
N ARG A 670 22.85 20.25 -6.39
CA ARG A 670 22.48 21.50 -7.05
C ARG A 670 21.38 21.23 -8.07
N SER A 671 20.23 21.81 -7.82
CA SER A 671 19.10 21.89 -8.74
C SER A 671 18.89 23.35 -9.16
N PRO A 672 18.03 23.64 -10.15
CA PRO A 672 17.77 25.03 -10.50
C PRO A 672 17.03 25.82 -9.41
N ASP A 673 16.41 25.14 -8.44
CA ASP A 673 15.64 25.78 -7.37
C ASP A 673 16.41 25.85 -6.04
N TYR A 674 17.31 24.89 -5.80
CA TYR A 674 17.97 24.70 -4.50
C TYR A 674 19.44 24.30 -4.61
N HIS A 675 20.22 24.77 -3.63
CA HIS A 675 21.56 24.29 -3.31
C HIS A 675 21.54 23.63 -1.93
N ASP A 676 21.77 22.31 -1.92
CA ASP A 676 21.74 21.49 -0.73
C ASP A 676 23.15 20.99 -0.37
N VAL A 677 23.42 20.94 0.93
CA VAL A 677 24.61 20.34 1.54
C VAL A 677 24.15 19.35 2.59
N ALA A 678 24.68 18.13 2.54
CA ALA A 678 24.40 17.09 3.52
C ALA A 678 25.70 16.43 3.98
N PHE A 679 25.81 16.12 5.26
CA PHE A 679 26.94 15.36 5.78
C PHE A 679 26.57 14.50 6.99
N ALA A 680 27.18 13.33 7.07
CA ALA A 680 27.13 12.41 8.21
C ALA A 680 28.53 12.28 8.82
N GLN A 681 28.60 12.18 10.15
CA GLN A 681 29.86 12.14 10.90
C GLN A 681 29.72 11.37 12.20
N ALA A 682 30.85 10.92 12.77
CA ALA A 682 30.87 10.32 14.10
C ALA A 682 30.47 11.34 15.20
N ASP A 683 29.98 10.84 16.33
CA ASP A 683 29.59 11.66 17.50
C ASP A 683 30.81 12.27 18.22
N THR A 684 31.50 13.19 17.55
CA THR A 684 32.73 13.84 18.01
C THR A 684 32.60 15.36 17.87
N VAL A 685 33.33 16.11 18.70
CA VAL A 685 33.38 17.58 18.61
C VAL A 685 34.42 17.95 17.56
N LEU A 686 33.99 18.12 16.31
CA LEU A 686 34.77 18.81 15.27
C LEU A 686 33.88 19.23 14.10
N SER A 687 33.86 20.54 13.86
CA SER A 687 33.30 21.24 12.72
C SER A 687 34.34 21.32 11.59
N ASN A 688 33.97 20.92 10.36
CA ASN A 688 33.97 21.78 9.15
C ASN A 688 33.77 20.93 7.88
N SER A 689 32.63 21.08 7.19
CA SER A 689 32.41 20.56 5.84
C SER A 689 32.46 21.70 4.80
N GLY A 690 33.57 22.47 4.82
CA GLY A 690 33.69 23.66 3.98
C GLY A 690 32.85 24.84 4.50
N THR A 691 31.86 25.30 3.73
CA THR A 691 31.05 26.49 4.07
C THR A 691 29.94 26.24 5.07
N VAL A 692 29.62 24.98 5.40
CA VAL A 692 28.60 24.62 6.41
C VAL A 692 29.25 23.80 7.53
N SER A 693 28.96 24.14 8.78
CA SER A 693 29.44 23.45 9.97
C SER A 693 28.30 23.12 10.92
N ALA A 694 28.34 21.93 11.50
CA ALA A 694 27.39 21.47 12.51
C ALA A 694 28.01 20.36 13.37
N ASP A 695 27.45 20.12 14.55
CA ASP A 695 27.92 19.13 15.53
C ASP A 695 26.98 17.92 15.66
N GLY A 696 25.94 17.84 14.81
CA GLY A 696 25.01 16.70 14.77
C GLY A 696 25.61 15.49 14.06
N LEU A 697 24.94 14.35 14.20
CA LEU A 697 25.34 13.10 13.52
C LEU A 697 25.06 13.17 12.03
N VAL A 698 23.83 13.53 11.66
CA VAL A 698 23.41 13.82 10.28
C VAL A 698 22.97 15.27 10.22
N ASN A 699 23.47 15.97 9.21
CA ASN A 699 23.27 17.40 9.04
C ASN A 699 22.84 17.68 7.60
N PHE A 700 21.92 18.62 7.45
CA PHE A 700 21.43 19.07 6.16
C PHE A 700 21.19 20.57 6.20
N TYR A 701 21.64 21.26 5.15
CA TYR A 701 21.41 22.68 4.97
C TYR A 701 21.06 22.97 3.51
N SER A 702 20.04 23.79 3.30
CA SER A 702 19.53 24.12 1.99
C SER A 702 19.29 25.62 1.86
N THR A 703 19.68 26.14 0.70
CA THR A 703 19.33 27.48 0.24
C THR A 703 18.58 27.39 -1.08
N LYS A 704 17.78 28.41 -1.38
CA LYS A 704 17.29 28.65 -2.74
C LYS A 704 18.47 28.99 -3.67
N ALA A 705 18.25 28.89 -4.97
CA ALA A 705 19.25 29.27 -5.97
C ALA A 705 19.76 30.73 -5.83
N ASP A 706 18.97 31.61 -5.21
CA ASP A 706 19.35 33.00 -4.90
C ASP A 706 20.09 33.17 -3.55
N GLY A 707 20.43 32.06 -2.87
CA GLY A 707 21.17 32.05 -1.61
C GLY A 707 20.32 32.24 -0.35
N ARG A 708 19.01 32.49 -0.46
CA ARG A 708 18.13 32.61 0.71
C ARG A 708 17.95 31.27 1.41
N PHE A 709 17.84 31.30 2.74
CA PHE A 709 17.57 30.11 3.56
C PHE A 709 16.29 29.38 3.10
N ALA A 710 16.37 28.06 3.00
CA ALA A 710 15.22 27.19 2.70
C ALA A 710 14.96 26.20 3.84
N GLN A 711 15.98 25.45 4.27
CA GLN A 711 15.80 24.35 5.21
C GLN A 711 17.10 24.01 5.93
N ALA A 712 17.02 23.61 7.19
CA ALA A 712 18.09 23.04 7.99
C ALA A 712 17.59 21.83 8.78
N PHE A 713 18.46 20.86 8.96
CA PHE A 713 18.25 19.73 9.85
C PHE A 713 19.57 19.34 10.52
N VAL A 714 19.48 19.03 11.81
CA VAL A 714 20.60 18.59 12.64
C VAL A 714 20.11 17.46 13.53
N GLU A 715 20.71 16.28 13.40
CA GLU A 715 20.38 15.13 14.24
C GLU A 715 21.24 15.13 15.51
N LEU A 716 20.60 15.13 16.68
CA LEU A 716 21.27 15.12 17.99
C LEU A 716 22.36 16.19 18.17
N GLY A 717 22.28 17.35 17.52
CA GLY A 717 23.28 18.42 17.63
C GLY A 717 22.83 19.61 18.48
N THR A 718 23.75 20.54 18.68
CA THR A 718 23.55 21.84 19.35
C THR A 718 23.69 23.03 18.42
N GLY A 719 24.21 22.89 17.21
CA GLY A 719 24.34 24.04 16.33
C GLY A 719 24.59 23.71 14.87
N LEU A 720 24.15 24.61 13.99
CA LEU A 720 24.51 24.63 12.58
C LEU A 720 24.80 26.07 12.17
N SER A 721 25.89 26.28 11.45
CA SER A 721 26.31 27.56 10.89
C SER A 721 26.62 27.42 9.40
N ALA A 722 26.39 28.49 8.64
CA ALA A 722 26.71 28.57 7.21
C ALA A 722 27.48 29.88 6.95
N GLY A 723 28.65 29.79 6.31
CA GLY A 723 29.54 30.93 6.09
C GLY A 723 30.02 31.59 7.39
N GLY A 724 30.12 30.82 8.48
CA GLY A 724 30.42 31.35 9.82
C GLY A 724 29.25 32.02 10.55
N VAL A 725 28.08 32.12 9.90
CA VAL A 725 26.87 32.70 10.50
C VAL A 725 26.02 31.60 11.13
N PRO A 726 25.64 31.70 12.41
CA PRO A 726 24.73 30.74 13.04
C PRO A 726 23.36 30.71 12.35
N VAL A 727 22.93 29.52 11.95
CA VAL A 727 21.60 29.26 11.38
C VAL A 727 20.64 28.84 12.49
N LEU A 728 21.09 27.91 13.34
CA LEU A 728 20.39 27.48 14.54
C LEU A 728 21.37 27.12 15.65
N GLN A 729 20.95 27.30 16.91
CA GLN A 729 21.69 26.92 18.12
C GLN A 729 20.72 26.38 19.17
N ALA A 730 21.09 25.31 19.86
CA ALA A 730 20.29 24.68 20.88
C ALA A 730 21.08 24.50 22.18
N SER A 731 20.44 24.74 23.32
CA SER A 731 21.08 24.60 24.64
C SER A 731 21.42 23.15 25.02
N LYS A 732 20.83 22.17 24.33
CA LYS A 732 21.01 20.73 24.54
C LYS A 732 21.00 20.02 23.20
N ARG A 733 21.80 18.95 23.07
CA ARG A 733 21.77 18.05 21.90
C ARG A 733 20.35 17.55 21.66
N ALA A 734 19.81 17.84 20.48
CA ALA A 734 18.47 17.48 20.05
C ALA A 734 18.45 17.25 18.53
N THR A 735 17.48 16.48 18.06
CA THR A 735 17.17 16.40 16.63
C THR A 735 16.25 17.57 16.29
N ILE A 736 16.70 18.42 15.37
CA ILE A 736 16.09 19.71 15.05
C ILE A 736 15.86 19.76 13.55
N SER A 737 14.63 20.10 13.15
CA SER A 737 14.30 20.50 11.79
C SER A 737 13.78 21.93 11.80
N TRP A 738 14.24 22.74 10.85
CA TRP A 738 13.82 24.12 10.68
C TRP A 738 13.71 24.45 9.20
N GLN A 739 12.58 24.99 8.75
CA GLN A 739 12.38 25.26 7.32
C GLN A 739 11.42 26.40 7.08
N LYS A 740 11.68 27.14 6.00
CA LYS A 740 10.75 28.13 5.46
C LYS A 740 9.73 27.42 4.55
N THR A 741 8.45 27.50 4.88
CA THR A 741 7.39 26.81 4.12
C THR A 741 6.82 27.70 3.02
N ASP A 742 6.69 29.00 3.28
CA ASP A 742 6.30 30.00 2.30
C ASP A 742 6.94 31.37 2.60
N ALA A 743 6.36 32.48 2.14
CA ALA A 743 6.89 33.82 2.37
C ALA A 743 6.93 34.22 3.86
N THR A 744 5.89 33.85 4.62
CA THR A 744 5.65 34.31 6.01
C THR A 744 5.62 33.18 7.03
N HIS A 745 5.67 31.92 6.60
CA HIS A 745 5.58 30.77 7.49
C HIS A 745 6.87 29.94 7.51
N TYR A 746 7.16 29.43 8.70
CA TYR A 746 8.21 28.46 8.97
C TYR A 746 7.63 27.31 9.78
N ALA A 747 8.15 26.11 9.52
CA ALA A 747 7.84 24.92 10.27
C ALA A 747 9.11 24.30 10.84
N GLY A 748 8.98 23.56 11.92
CA GLY A 748 10.10 22.86 12.52
C GLY A 748 9.68 21.73 13.45
N TYR A 749 10.69 21.08 14.00
CA TYR A 749 10.53 20.01 14.97
C TYR A 749 11.74 20.03 15.92
N VAL A 750 11.51 19.73 17.19
CA VAL A 750 12.56 19.43 18.17
C VAL A 750 12.23 18.11 18.88
N SER A 751 13.21 17.22 19.02
CA SER A 751 12.97 15.89 19.61
C SER A 751 12.88 15.85 21.13
N ARG A 752 13.15 16.96 21.82
CA ARG A 752 13.10 17.05 23.29
C ARG A 752 13.09 18.50 23.77
N GLY A 753 12.84 18.68 25.07
CA GLY A 753 12.97 19.98 25.72
C GLY A 753 14.38 20.56 25.60
N THR A 754 14.47 21.75 25.00
CA THR A 754 15.70 22.51 24.73
C THR A 754 15.33 23.99 24.53
N THR A 755 16.30 24.90 24.63
CA THR A 755 16.15 26.25 24.08
C THR A 755 16.74 26.27 22.69
N LEU A 756 15.95 26.64 21.69
CA LEU A 756 16.36 26.81 20.30
C LEU A 756 16.46 28.30 19.96
N VAL A 757 17.57 28.72 19.38
CA VAL A 757 17.77 30.05 18.79
C VAL A 757 17.94 29.87 17.29
N VAL A 758 17.14 30.56 16.48
CA VAL A 758 17.22 30.54 15.02
C VAL A 758 17.35 31.95 14.46
N ALA A 759 18.05 32.08 13.33
CA ALA A 759 18.03 33.29 12.55
C ALA A 759 16.64 33.50 11.92
N LEU A 760 16.04 34.66 12.14
CA LEU A 760 14.74 35.03 11.60
C LEU A 760 14.75 36.52 11.28
N ALA A 761 14.64 36.86 9.99
CA ALA A 761 14.81 38.24 9.53
C ALA A 761 13.63 39.13 9.95
N GLU A 762 12.43 38.57 9.94
CA GLU A 762 11.18 39.26 10.23
C GLU A 762 10.71 39.00 11.67
N THR A 763 10.08 40.00 12.30
CA THR A 763 9.51 39.83 13.64
C THR A 763 8.42 38.74 13.61
N PRO A 764 8.50 37.74 14.51
CA PRO A 764 7.47 36.72 14.60
C PRO A 764 6.17 37.31 15.16
N GLN A 765 5.05 37.06 14.49
CA GLN A 765 3.71 37.34 14.96
C GLN A 765 3.17 36.22 15.86
N ALA A 766 3.47 34.97 15.50
CA ALA A 766 3.03 33.81 16.26
C ALA A 766 4.11 32.73 16.26
N VAL A 767 4.26 32.06 17.39
CA VAL A 767 5.12 30.87 17.58
C VAL A 767 4.27 29.85 18.31
N THR A 768 3.93 28.76 17.63
CA THR A 768 3.01 27.74 18.16
C THR A 768 3.62 26.35 18.11
N GLY A 769 3.36 25.55 19.13
CA GLY A 769 3.76 24.14 19.24
C GLY A 769 3.41 23.63 20.63
N THR A 770 2.99 22.37 20.74
CA THR A 770 2.51 21.80 22.02
C THR A 770 3.60 21.71 23.10
N GLY A 771 4.87 21.73 22.73
CA GLY A 771 5.99 21.78 23.66
C GLY A 771 6.63 23.17 23.81
N VAL A 772 6.11 24.22 23.16
CA VAL A 772 6.62 25.60 23.30
C VAL A 772 6.18 26.17 24.65
N SER A 773 7.14 26.48 25.52
CA SER A 773 6.90 27.07 26.84
C SER A 773 6.94 28.60 26.82
N SER A 774 7.85 29.17 26.04
CA SER A 774 7.96 30.62 25.83
C SER A 774 8.81 30.93 24.59
N PHE A 775 8.72 32.14 24.08
CA PHE A 775 9.62 32.64 23.05
C PHE A 775 9.95 34.12 23.27
N SER A 776 11.06 34.57 22.70
CA SER A 776 11.49 35.97 22.69
C SER A 776 12.21 36.25 21.37
N TYR A 777 12.02 37.45 20.81
CA TYR A 777 12.68 37.87 19.58
C TYR A 777 13.61 39.05 19.83
N ASP A 778 14.87 38.91 19.43
CA ASP A 778 15.84 40.00 19.39
C ASP A 778 15.84 40.61 17.99
N ALA A 779 15.24 41.80 17.86
CA ALA A 779 15.13 42.51 16.58
C ALA A 779 16.48 43.05 16.07
N ALA A 780 17.43 43.35 16.96
CA ALA A 780 18.75 43.84 16.58
C ALA A 780 19.61 42.70 16.03
N ALA A 781 19.60 41.54 16.72
CA ALA A 781 20.29 40.34 16.28
C ALA A 781 19.54 39.56 15.18
N ARG A 782 18.25 39.86 14.96
CA ARG A 782 17.34 39.11 14.08
C ARG A 782 17.30 37.63 14.44
N GLN A 783 17.10 37.36 15.73
CA GLN A 783 17.12 36.02 16.30
C GLN A 783 15.85 35.74 17.09
N LEU A 784 15.23 34.60 16.80
CA LEU A 784 14.12 34.06 17.58
C LEU A 784 14.64 32.98 18.53
N ARG A 785 14.44 33.21 19.83
CA ARG A 785 14.71 32.24 20.90
C ARG A 785 13.41 31.60 21.35
N ILE A 786 13.34 30.29 21.38
CA ILE A 786 12.17 29.49 21.74
C ILE A 786 12.58 28.49 22.82
N VAL A 787 11.83 28.43 23.91
CA VAL A 787 12.03 27.45 24.99
C VAL A 787 11.03 26.33 24.83
N PHE A 788 11.53 25.11 24.73
CA PHE A 788 10.71 23.90 24.68
C PHE A 788 10.81 23.11 25.99
N GLY A 789 9.66 22.70 26.53
CA GLY A 789 9.59 21.80 27.69
C GLY A 789 9.74 20.32 27.30
N GLN A 790 9.40 19.97 26.06
CA GLN A 790 9.32 18.59 25.56
C GLN A 790 9.51 18.55 24.03
N ALA A 791 9.44 17.36 23.43
CA ALA A 791 9.42 17.23 21.98
C ALA A 791 8.22 17.98 21.39
N SER A 792 8.41 18.67 20.27
CA SER A 792 7.35 19.50 19.69
C SER A 792 7.56 19.71 18.20
N ASP A 793 6.48 19.63 17.44
CA ASP A 793 6.37 20.37 16.19
C ASP A 793 6.32 21.87 16.49
N LEU A 794 6.80 22.67 15.54
CA LEU A 794 6.88 24.12 15.65
C LEU A 794 6.31 24.75 14.38
N GLN A 795 5.51 25.81 14.56
CA GLN A 795 5.14 26.73 13.49
C GLN A 795 5.47 28.15 13.92
N VAL A 796 6.02 28.94 13.01
CA VAL A 796 6.30 30.37 13.20
C VAL A 796 5.72 31.15 12.04
N THR A 797 4.93 32.17 12.35
CA THR A 797 4.40 33.13 11.38
C THR A 797 5.08 34.48 11.60
N THR A 798 5.54 35.13 10.55
CA THR A 798 6.20 36.44 10.59
C THR A 798 5.35 37.54 9.94
N GLY A 799 5.47 38.77 10.45
CA GLY A 799 4.70 39.90 9.93
C GLY A 799 5.29 40.52 8.67
N GLY A 800 4.52 40.54 7.59
CA GLY A 800 4.69 41.44 6.46
C GLY A 800 3.50 42.38 6.38
N GLY A 801 3.64 43.62 6.87
CA GLY A 801 2.56 44.61 6.88
C GLY A 801 1.38 44.27 7.79
N VAL A 802 0.69 45.29 8.28
CA VAL A 802 -0.59 45.13 9.00
C VAL A 802 -1.53 44.37 8.06
N LEU A 803 -2.04 43.21 8.48
CA LEU A 803 -3.06 42.52 7.72
C LEU A 803 -4.40 42.63 8.46
N PRO A 804 -5.49 43.04 7.77
CA PRO A 804 -6.86 43.01 8.30
C PRO A 804 -7.28 41.58 8.66
N VAL A 805 -8.42 41.41 9.36
CA VAL A 805 -8.97 40.14 9.91
C VAL A 805 -8.39 38.90 9.23
N VAL A 806 -7.71 38.06 10.01
CA VAL A 806 -7.08 36.84 9.49
C VAL A 806 -8.12 35.74 9.42
N LEU A 807 -8.69 35.54 8.24
CA LEU A 807 -9.49 34.36 7.92
C LEU A 807 -8.60 33.12 8.00
N THR A 808 -8.89 32.21 8.93
CA THR A 808 -8.21 30.91 9.02
C THR A 808 -8.79 29.90 8.04
N LYS A 809 -10.05 30.09 7.66
CA LYS A 809 -10.76 29.19 6.76
C LYS A 809 -11.90 29.93 6.09
N PHE A 810 -12.08 29.71 4.79
CA PHE A 810 -13.31 30.00 4.08
C PHE A 810 -13.59 28.84 3.12
N ASN A 811 -14.78 28.27 3.22
CA ASN A 811 -15.21 27.15 2.39
C ASN A 811 -16.65 27.37 1.95
N ALA A 812 -16.97 26.89 0.76
CA ALA A 812 -18.31 26.86 0.22
C ALA A 812 -18.55 25.47 -0.37
N SER A 813 -19.65 24.83 0.03
CA SER A 813 -19.98 23.47 -0.39
C SER A 813 -21.43 23.43 -0.86
N ARG A 814 -21.68 22.80 -2.01
CA ARG A 814 -23.03 22.61 -2.51
C ARG A 814 -23.74 21.54 -1.65
N GLN A 815 -24.94 21.84 -1.20
CA GLN A 815 -25.84 20.95 -0.47
C GLN A 815 -27.12 20.74 -1.29
N PRO A 816 -27.98 19.75 -0.98
CA PRO A 816 -29.28 19.63 -1.62
C PRO A 816 -30.10 20.93 -1.47
N GLY A 817 -30.30 21.66 -2.59
CA GLY A 817 -31.07 22.89 -2.63
C GLY A 817 -30.36 24.19 -2.22
N SER A 818 -29.07 24.17 -1.88
CA SER A 818 -28.33 25.40 -1.49
C SER A 818 -26.81 25.29 -1.65
N VAL A 819 -26.10 26.38 -1.41
CA VAL A 819 -24.66 26.36 -1.13
C VAL A 819 -24.43 26.82 0.30
N LEU A 820 -23.81 25.96 1.11
CA LEU A 820 -23.40 26.28 2.48
C LEU A 820 -22.01 26.88 2.47
N LEU A 821 -21.90 28.12 2.91
CA LEU A 821 -20.67 28.84 3.17
C LEU A 821 -20.32 28.77 4.66
N THR A 822 -19.06 28.51 4.96
CA THR A 822 -18.53 28.50 6.33
C THR A 822 -17.18 29.22 6.35
N TRP A 823 -16.97 30.08 7.34
CA TRP A 823 -15.66 30.68 7.56
C TRP A 823 -15.34 30.81 9.03
N GLN A 824 -14.05 30.94 9.31
CA GLN A 824 -13.53 31.13 10.64
C GLN A 824 -12.47 32.24 10.62
N THR A 825 -12.51 33.10 11.64
CA THR A 825 -11.50 34.12 11.91
C THR A 825 -10.54 33.61 12.97
N ALA A 826 -9.25 33.96 12.90
CA ALA A 826 -8.30 33.77 14.01
C ALA A 826 -8.49 34.85 15.07
N SER A 827 -8.73 36.07 14.61
CA SER A 827 -8.97 37.27 15.40
C SER A 827 -9.71 38.28 14.54
N GLU A 828 -10.40 39.21 15.19
CA GLU A 828 -11.11 40.30 14.57
C GLU A 828 -10.65 41.62 15.19
N LEU A 829 -10.50 42.66 14.38
CA LEU A 829 -10.16 44.00 14.86
C LEU A 829 -11.07 45.00 14.16
N GLN A 830 -11.95 45.64 14.93
CA GLN A 830 -12.93 46.60 14.42
C GLN A 830 -13.78 46.06 13.25
N ASN A 831 -14.01 44.75 13.18
CA ASN A 831 -14.74 44.11 12.09
C ASN A 831 -16.25 44.42 12.18
N GLN A 832 -16.76 45.14 11.20
CA GLN A 832 -18.18 45.42 11.07
C GLN A 832 -18.95 44.19 10.54
N GLY A 833 -18.31 43.36 9.71
CA GLY A 833 -18.87 42.11 9.22
C GLY A 833 -18.41 41.75 7.81
N PHE A 834 -19.12 40.79 7.21
CA PHE A 834 -18.76 40.18 5.94
C PHE A 834 -19.92 40.28 4.95
N ALA A 835 -19.72 41.04 3.87
CA ALA A 835 -20.56 40.95 2.69
C ALA A 835 -20.25 39.63 1.97
N VAL A 836 -21.21 38.71 1.96
CA VAL A 836 -21.12 37.46 1.22
C VAL A 836 -21.37 37.79 -0.24
N GLN A 837 -20.37 37.57 -1.08
CA GLN A 837 -20.44 37.89 -2.49
C GLN A 837 -20.40 36.64 -3.35
N ARG A 838 -21.24 36.64 -4.39
CA ARG A 838 -21.34 35.58 -5.39
C ARG A 838 -21.16 36.17 -6.77
N ARG A 839 -20.52 35.42 -7.65
CA ARG A 839 -20.70 35.56 -9.10
C ARG A 839 -20.82 34.19 -9.76
N THR A 840 -21.51 34.14 -10.88
CA THR A 840 -21.49 33.04 -11.84
C THR A 840 -20.30 33.20 -12.78
N ALA A 841 -19.99 32.16 -13.57
CA ALA A 841 -18.96 32.24 -14.60
C ALA A 841 -19.26 33.29 -15.71
N ALA A 842 -20.54 33.63 -15.93
CA ALA A 842 -20.97 34.60 -16.95
C ALA A 842 -21.00 36.05 -16.45
N GLU A 843 -20.96 36.29 -15.13
CA GLU A 843 -20.97 37.62 -14.54
C GLU A 843 -19.53 38.17 -14.43
N ALA A 844 -19.31 39.39 -14.92
CA ALA A 844 -18.01 40.06 -14.83
C ALA A 844 -17.63 40.37 -13.37
N ASP A 845 -18.61 40.79 -12.56
CA ASP A 845 -18.41 41.28 -11.21
C ASP A 845 -19.10 40.42 -10.14
N PHE A 846 -18.52 40.43 -8.94
CA PHE A 846 -19.14 39.87 -7.74
C PHE A 846 -20.26 40.78 -7.24
N ARG A 847 -21.44 40.21 -6.96
CA ARG A 847 -22.52 40.91 -6.27
C ARG A 847 -22.68 40.42 -4.85
N THR A 848 -22.96 41.33 -3.93
CA THR A 848 -23.33 40.98 -2.56
C THR A 848 -24.70 40.31 -2.56
N ILE A 849 -24.78 39.11 -1.98
CA ILE A 849 -26.02 38.35 -1.82
C ILE A 849 -26.55 38.42 -0.39
N ASP A 850 -25.68 38.64 0.60
CA ASP A 850 -26.07 38.85 2.00
C ASP A 850 -24.94 39.57 2.78
N PHE A 851 -25.24 40.03 4.00
CA PHE A 851 -24.26 40.58 4.93
C PHE A 851 -24.36 39.92 6.31
N VAL A 852 -23.26 39.35 6.80
CA VAL A 852 -23.18 38.70 8.11
C VAL A 852 -22.37 39.57 9.07
N ALA A 853 -23.01 40.04 10.14
CA ALA A 853 -22.36 40.91 11.14
C ALA A 853 -21.16 40.22 11.81
N GLY A 854 -20.07 40.96 11.97
CA GLY A 854 -18.86 40.51 12.66
C GLY A 854 -18.94 40.72 14.17
N ALA A 855 -17.92 40.27 14.90
CA ALA A 855 -17.82 40.39 16.36
C ALA A 855 -17.12 41.68 16.83
N GLY A 856 -16.85 42.63 15.93
CA GLY A 856 -16.10 43.85 16.27
C GLY A 856 -14.61 43.58 16.48
N SER A 857 -14.11 43.83 17.68
CA SER A 857 -12.71 43.52 18.05
C SER A 857 -12.68 42.31 18.97
N SER A 858 -12.08 41.20 18.51
CA SER A 858 -11.93 39.96 19.28
C SER A 858 -10.56 39.34 19.08
N GLN A 859 -9.88 38.98 20.17
CA GLN A 859 -8.64 38.20 20.12
C GLN A 859 -8.90 36.69 20.07
N HIS A 860 -10.16 36.26 20.09
CA HIS A 860 -10.59 34.87 19.94
C HIS A 860 -11.24 34.67 18.59
N GLY A 861 -10.99 33.52 17.96
CA GLY A 861 -11.56 33.20 16.66
C GLY A 861 -13.06 32.91 16.72
N HIS A 862 -13.80 33.40 15.72
CA HIS A 862 -15.23 33.17 15.58
C HIS A 862 -15.52 32.32 14.35
N THR A 863 -16.56 31.49 14.43
CA THR A 863 -17.03 30.67 13.32
C THR A 863 -18.37 31.19 12.83
N TYR A 864 -18.48 31.39 11.53
CA TYR A 864 -19.67 31.89 10.86
C TYR A 864 -20.13 30.92 9.77
N SER A 865 -21.41 30.97 9.45
CA SER A 865 -21.98 30.22 8.35
C SER A 865 -23.13 30.97 7.69
N HIS A 866 -23.28 30.80 6.38
CA HIS A 866 -24.39 31.35 5.61
C HIS A 866 -24.82 30.34 4.54
N SER A 867 -26.12 30.21 4.29
CA SER A 867 -26.66 29.30 3.27
C SER A 867 -27.31 30.09 2.14
N ASP A 868 -26.77 29.96 0.93
CA ASP A 868 -27.34 30.56 -0.27
C ASP A 868 -28.32 29.58 -0.93
N PHE A 869 -29.61 29.76 -0.63
CA PHE A 869 -30.71 28.97 -1.20
C PHE A 869 -31.10 29.41 -2.62
N THR A 870 -30.50 30.49 -3.13
CA THR A 870 -30.77 31.03 -4.48
C THR A 870 -29.68 30.67 -5.47
N ALA A 871 -28.73 29.83 -5.07
CA ALA A 871 -27.53 29.46 -5.82
C ALA A 871 -27.89 28.73 -7.14
N PRO A 872 -27.54 29.29 -8.32
CA PRO A 872 -27.75 28.63 -9.59
C PRO A 872 -27.01 27.29 -9.71
N ALA A 873 -27.41 26.45 -10.66
CA ALA A 873 -26.82 25.13 -10.88
C ALA A 873 -25.39 25.16 -11.49
N GLY A 874 -24.97 26.27 -12.10
CA GLY A 874 -23.66 26.42 -12.75
C GLY A 874 -22.47 26.56 -11.80
N LEU A 875 -21.27 26.78 -12.36
CA LEU A 875 -20.06 27.08 -11.59
C LEU A 875 -20.24 28.43 -10.89
N LEU A 876 -20.06 28.44 -9.58
CA LEU A 876 -20.22 29.63 -8.75
C LEU A 876 -18.90 29.97 -8.10
N TYR A 877 -18.65 31.25 -7.95
CA TYR A 877 -17.53 31.77 -7.19
C TYR A 877 -18.07 32.56 -6.02
N TYR A 878 -17.58 32.25 -4.84
CA TYR A 878 -17.90 32.98 -3.62
C TYR A 878 -16.65 33.64 -3.07
N ARG A 879 -16.83 34.82 -2.50
CA ARG A 879 -15.83 35.47 -1.65
C ARG A 879 -16.55 36.23 -0.54
N LEU A 880 -15.83 36.49 0.53
CA LEU A 880 -16.24 37.42 1.56
C LEU A 880 -15.55 38.75 1.28
N GLN A 881 -16.31 39.83 1.33
CA GLN A 881 -15.77 41.17 1.51
C GLN A 881 -15.98 41.54 2.97
N GLN A 882 -14.90 41.47 3.74
CA GLN A 882 -14.86 41.98 5.10
C GLN A 882 -14.90 43.51 5.07
N LEU A 883 -15.64 44.11 5.99
CA LEU A 883 -15.73 45.54 6.20
C LEU A 883 -15.36 45.86 7.66
N ASP A 884 -14.44 46.79 7.86
CA ASP A 884 -14.07 47.30 9.17
C ASP A 884 -14.83 48.60 9.49
N ALA A 885 -14.95 48.94 10.77
CA ALA A 885 -15.68 50.12 11.25
C ALA A 885 -15.12 51.46 10.74
N ASN A 886 -13.86 51.47 10.26
CA ASN A 886 -13.23 52.63 9.64
C ASN A 886 -13.44 52.68 8.10
N GLY A 887 -14.23 51.77 7.53
CA GLY A 887 -14.50 51.65 6.09
C GLY A 887 -13.46 50.87 5.30
N THR A 888 -12.43 50.33 5.94
CA THR A 888 -11.43 49.47 5.28
C THR A 888 -12.08 48.15 4.87
N THR A 889 -11.73 47.66 3.67
CA THR A 889 -12.25 46.39 3.16
C THR A 889 -11.13 45.43 2.82
N ALA A 890 -11.33 44.15 3.13
CA ALA A 890 -10.46 43.07 2.71
C ALA A 890 -11.29 41.95 2.09
N TYR A 891 -10.70 41.20 1.15
CA TYR A 891 -11.38 40.10 0.49
C TYR A 891 -10.78 38.77 0.92
N SER A 892 -11.64 37.77 1.12
CA SER A 892 -11.19 36.38 1.24
C SER A 892 -10.61 35.88 -0.09
N PRO A 893 -9.88 34.75 -0.08
CA PRO A 893 -9.73 33.95 -1.28
C PRO A 893 -11.09 33.65 -1.91
N VAL A 894 -11.11 33.56 -3.24
CA VAL A 894 -12.31 33.13 -3.96
C VAL A 894 -12.42 31.61 -3.87
N VAL A 895 -13.57 31.11 -3.41
CA VAL A 895 -13.88 29.67 -3.41
C VAL A 895 -14.80 29.39 -4.59
N ALA A 896 -14.36 28.49 -5.47
CA ALA A 896 -15.19 27.98 -6.55
C ALA A 896 -16.03 26.81 -6.04
N VAL A 897 -17.33 26.87 -6.26
CA VAL A 897 -18.28 25.77 -6.05
C VAL A 897 -18.65 25.23 -7.41
N ALA A 898 -18.25 23.99 -7.65
CA ALA A 898 -18.51 23.32 -8.91
C ALA A 898 -19.98 23.39 -9.32
N ALA A 899 -20.21 23.42 -10.62
CA ALA A 899 -21.53 23.22 -11.19
C ALA A 899 -22.11 21.88 -10.72
N LEU A 900 -23.44 21.77 -10.70
CA LEU A 900 -24.14 20.49 -10.68
C LEU A 900 -23.88 19.82 -12.03
N THR A 901 -22.72 19.21 -12.19
CA THR A 901 -22.41 18.37 -13.34
C THR A 901 -21.78 17.09 -12.82
N PRO A 902 -22.28 15.90 -13.19
CA PRO A 902 -21.50 14.69 -12.98
C PRO A 902 -20.17 14.88 -13.72
N LEU A 903 -19.04 14.83 -13.01
CA LEU A 903 -17.74 14.88 -13.67
C LEU A 903 -17.62 13.63 -14.56
N HIS A 904 -17.56 13.85 -15.87
CA HIS A 904 -17.41 12.78 -16.83
C HIS A 904 -15.98 12.23 -16.80
N ARG A 905 -15.82 10.94 -17.12
CA ARG A 905 -14.51 10.27 -17.12
C ARG A 905 -13.75 10.62 -18.40
N LEU A 906 -12.57 11.25 -18.25
CA LEU A 906 -11.57 11.41 -19.31
C LEU A 906 -10.53 10.29 -19.14
N THR A 907 -10.24 9.57 -20.22
CA THR A 907 -9.20 8.53 -20.24
C THR A 907 -8.20 8.83 -21.33
N VAL A 908 -6.93 8.52 -21.07
CA VAL A 908 -5.82 8.78 -22.00
C VAL A 908 -4.88 7.57 -22.02
N ALA A 909 -4.56 7.07 -23.21
CA ALA A 909 -3.67 5.92 -23.41
C ALA A 909 -2.97 5.97 -24.78
N PRO A 910 -1.80 5.36 -24.98
CA PRO A 910 -0.93 4.86 -23.92
C PRO A 910 -0.31 6.04 -23.15
N VAL A 911 -0.07 5.85 -21.86
CA VAL A 911 0.80 6.73 -21.07
C VAL A 911 1.79 5.80 -20.38
N PRO A 912 3.10 5.83 -20.71
CA PRO A 912 3.80 6.81 -21.54
C PRO A 912 3.50 6.71 -23.04
N ALA A 913 3.39 7.86 -23.69
CA ALA A 913 3.06 7.99 -25.10
C ALA A 913 4.31 8.31 -25.93
N ARG A 914 4.49 7.69 -27.09
CA ARG A 914 5.63 7.99 -27.99
C ARG A 914 5.22 8.88 -29.15
N GLN A 915 4.26 8.42 -29.94
CA GLN A 915 3.85 9.08 -31.18
C GLN A 915 2.44 9.66 -31.13
N HIS A 916 1.56 9.06 -30.33
CA HIS A 916 0.16 9.45 -30.27
C HIS A 916 -0.46 9.20 -28.90
N LEU A 917 -1.53 9.93 -28.61
CA LEU A 917 -2.45 9.70 -27.49
C LEU A 917 -3.82 9.35 -28.04
N GLN A 918 -4.40 8.26 -27.56
CA GLN A 918 -5.82 7.96 -27.64
C GLN A 918 -6.51 8.57 -26.42
N ILE A 919 -7.48 9.43 -26.64
CA ILE A 919 -8.26 10.10 -25.59
C ILE A 919 -9.71 9.71 -25.76
N THR A 920 -10.37 9.32 -24.67
CA THR A 920 -11.80 9.01 -24.66
C THR A 920 -12.48 9.80 -23.53
N PHE A 921 -13.61 10.43 -23.85
CA PHE A 921 -14.46 11.14 -22.91
C PHE A 921 -15.83 10.45 -22.87
N ALA A 922 -16.24 10.01 -21.69
CA ALA A 922 -17.45 9.20 -21.48
C ALA A 922 -18.74 10.03 -21.52
N ASP A 923 -18.91 10.82 -22.59
CA ASP A 923 -20.17 11.46 -22.97
C ASP A 923 -20.20 11.63 -24.50
N PRO A 924 -21.02 10.85 -25.23
CA PRO A 924 -21.10 10.94 -26.68
C PRO A 924 -21.87 12.18 -27.17
N GLN A 925 -22.59 12.91 -26.32
CA GLN A 925 -23.38 14.09 -26.72
C GLN A 925 -22.61 15.40 -26.50
N GLN A 926 -21.53 15.39 -25.72
CA GLN A 926 -20.75 16.58 -25.38
C GLN A 926 -19.55 16.78 -26.32
N GLN A 927 -19.47 17.95 -26.95
CA GLN A 927 -18.23 18.40 -27.60
C GLN A 927 -17.25 18.91 -26.54
N VAL A 928 -16.02 18.43 -26.59
CA VAL A 928 -14.98 18.70 -25.59
C VAL A 928 -13.79 19.37 -26.25
N GLN A 929 -13.27 20.42 -25.63
CA GLN A 929 -12.01 21.04 -26.01
C GLN A 929 -10.87 20.46 -25.16
N LEU A 930 -9.97 19.71 -25.80
CA LEU A 930 -8.74 19.25 -25.18
C LEU A 930 -7.69 20.35 -25.18
N ARG A 931 -6.98 20.48 -24.06
CA ARG A 931 -5.81 21.33 -23.92
C ARG A 931 -4.68 20.55 -23.26
N LEU A 932 -3.55 20.41 -23.94
CA LEU A 932 -2.34 19.79 -23.42
C LEU A 932 -1.35 20.89 -23.01
N LEU A 933 -0.91 20.87 -21.76
CA LEU A 933 0.00 21.83 -21.16
C LEU A 933 1.36 21.18 -20.90
N ASN A 934 2.46 21.91 -21.10
CA ASN A 934 3.77 21.50 -20.61
C ASN A 934 3.93 21.79 -19.10
N GLN A 935 5.10 21.46 -18.53
CA GLN A 935 5.38 21.64 -17.09
C GLN A 935 5.36 23.09 -16.60
N THR A 936 5.47 24.06 -17.51
CA THR A 936 5.38 25.50 -17.20
C THR A 936 3.96 26.05 -17.33
N GLY A 937 2.98 25.20 -17.67
CA GLY A 937 1.59 25.59 -17.89
C GLY A 937 1.31 26.17 -19.28
N GLN A 938 2.28 26.15 -20.20
CA GLN A 938 2.07 26.60 -21.58
C GLN A 938 1.28 25.57 -22.37
N THR A 939 0.31 26.01 -23.15
CA THR A 939 -0.46 25.14 -24.06
C THR A 939 0.42 24.75 -25.25
N VAL A 940 0.63 23.44 -25.42
CA VAL A 940 1.40 22.87 -26.53
C VAL A 940 0.51 22.23 -27.60
N LEU A 941 -0.74 21.90 -27.24
CA LEU A 941 -1.75 21.38 -28.16
C LEU A 941 -3.13 21.78 -27.64
N GLN A 942 -4.02 22.19 -28.55
CA GLN A 942 -5.44 22.38 -28.25
C GLN A 942 -6.29 21.83 -29.39
N GLN A 943 -7.28 20.99 -29.09
CA GLN A 943 -8.12 20.36 -30.11
C GLN A 943 -9.52 20.03 -29.59
N ALA A 944 -10.55 20.35 -30.36
CA ALA A 944 -11.91 19.88 -30.08
C ALA A 944 -12.10 18.42 -30.55
N PHE A 945 -12.86 17.65 -29.78
CA PHE A 945 -13.27 16.30 -30.13
C PHE A 945 -14.61 15.93 -29.47
N GLN A 946 -15.16 14.79 -29.87
CA GLN A 946 -16.37 14.21 -29.28
C GLN A 946 -16.13 12.72 -29.13
N LEU A 947 -16.50 12.16 -27.97
CA LEU A 947 -16.31 10.75 -27.60
C LEU A 947 -14.85 10.27 -27.57
N ASN A 948 -14.15 10.24 -28.70
CA ASN A 948 -12.75 9.78 -28.78
C ASN A 948 -11.92 10.55 -29.83
N ILE A 949 -10.61 10.63 -29.62
CA ILE A 949 -9.66 11.22 -30.56
C ILE A 949 -8.27 10.60 -30.44
N ARG A 950 -7.56 10.50 -31.57
CA ARG A 950 -6.15 10.16 -31.63
C ARG A 950 -5.32 11.41 -31.92
N LEU A 951 -4.59 11.91 -30.93
CA LEU A 951 -3.70 13.07 -31.08
C LEU A 951 -2.30 12.63 -31.50
N ASN A 952 -1.76 13.22 -32.56
CA ASN A 952 -0.33 13.08 -32.89
C ASN A 952 0.49 13.97 -31.94
N ILE A 953 1.49 13.38 -31.27
CA ILE A 953 2.38 14.05 -30.33
C ILE A 953 3.86 13.80 -30.65
N SER A 954 4.18 13.20 -31.80
CA SER A 954 5.55 12.84 -32.20
C SER A 954 6.52 14.04 -32.29
N TYR A 955 5.99 15.25 -32.38
CA TYR A 955 6.76 16.50 -32.41
C TYR A 955 7.03 17.08 -31.01
N LEU A 956 6.41 16.54 -29.97
CA LEU A 956 6.59 17.00 -28.60
C LEU A 956 7.85 16.38 -27.98
N GLN A 957 8.60 17.18 -27.23
CA GLN A 957 9.79 16.69 -26.54
C GLN A 957 9.40 15.71 -25.42
N PRO A 958 10.19 14.64 -25.17
CA PRO A 958 9.94 13.73 -24.06
C PRO A 958 9.85 14.47 -22.71
N GLY A 959 8.83 14.16 -21.92
CA GLY A 959 8.57 14.85 -20.66
C GLY A 959 7.14 14.68 -20.13
N LEU A 960 6.89 15.22 -18.93
CA LEU A 960 5.55 15.27 -18.33
C LEU A 960 4.72 16.44 -18.89
N TYR A 961 3.46 16.18 -19.20
CA TYR A 961 2.45 17.11 -19.69
C TYR A 961 1.14 16.94 -18.89
N TYR A 962 0.25 17.92 -18.99
CA TYR A 962 -1.06 17.92 -18.33
C TYR A 962 -2.17 18.11 -19.36
N LEU A 963 -3.04 17.11 -19.51
CA LEU A 963 -4.15 17.11 -20.43
C LEU A 963 -5.44 17.53 -19.71
N GLN A 964 -6.16 18.48 -20.27
CA GLN A 964 -7.41 19.00 -19.75
C GLN A 964 -8.51 18.80 -20.77
N ALA A 965 -9.70 18.37 -20.31
CA ALA A 965 -10.94 18.41 -21.07
C ALA A 965 -11.77 19.61 -20.59
N LEU A 966 -12.13 20.49 -21.52
CA LEU A 966 -12.84 21.74 -21.26
C LEU A 966 -14.14 21.80 -22.06
N ASP A 967 -15.15 22.51 -21.56
CA ASP A 967 -16.34 22.87 -22.34
C ASP A 967 -16.05 24.05 -23.29
N ALA A 968 -17.08 24.50 -24.02
CA ALA A 968 -16.97 25.64 -24.93
C ALA A 968 -16.61 26.96 -24.23
N ASP A 969 -16.90 27.08 -22.93
CA ASP A 969 -16.62 28.25 -22.09
C ASP A 969 -15.25 28.14 -21.39
N GLY A 970 -14.51 27.06 -21.63
CA GLY A 970 -13.18 26.81 -21.05
C GLY A 970 -13.19 26.23 -19.63
N ASN A 971 -14.35 25.79 -19.12
CA ASN A 971 -14.45 25.16 -17.79
C ASN A 971 -14.02 23.69 -17.86
N PRO A 972 -13.31 23.18 -16.84
CA PRO A 972 -12.95 21.76 -16.78
C PRO A 972 -14.16 20.83 -16.73
N LEU A 973 -14.26 19.92 -17.69
CA LEU A 973 -15.29 18.88 -17.76
C LEU A 973 -14.89 17.57 -17.06
N ALA A 974 -13.59 17.36 -16.84
CA ALA A 974 -13.01 16.21 -16.15
C ALA A 974 -11.76 16.60 -15.36
N LYS A 975 -11.26 15.68 -14.54
CA LYS A 975 -9.96 15.83 -13.86
C LYS A 975 -8.85 16.01 -14.91
N THR A 976 -7.86 16.85 -14.59
CA THR A 976 -6.67 17.00 -15.42
C THR A 976 -5.83 15.72 -15.36
N GLU A 977 -5.51 15.15 -16.52
CA GLU A 977 -4.74 13.92 -16.65
C GLU A 977 -3.25 14.22 -16.86
N LYS A 978 -2.37 13.48 -16.18
CA LYS A 978 -0.91 13.59 -16.36
C LYS A 978 -0.47 12.69 -17.52
N VAL A 979 0.09 13.26 -18.58
CA VAL A 979 0.59 12.51 -19.74
C VAL A 979 2.12 12.50 -19.74
N LEU A 980 2.75 11.33 -19.78
CA LEU A 980 4.20 11.20 -19.99
C LEU A 980 4.46 10.95 -21.47
N ILE A 981 5.30 11.78 -22.11
CA ILE A 981 5.81 11.55 -23.46
C ILE A 981 7.19 10.91 -23.36
N ALA A 982 7.35 9.72 -23.92
CA ALA A 982 8.59 8.94 -23.95
C ALA A 982 9.41 9.23 -25.22
N PRO A 983 10.73 8.94 -25.22
CA PRO A 983 11.59 9.07 -26.40
C PRO A 983 11.18 8.20 -27.59
#